data_AF-A0A081CHB9-F1
#
_entry.id   AF-A0A081CHB9-F1
#
_cell.length_a   1.000
_cell.length_b   1.000
_cell.length_c   1.000
_cell.angle_alpha   90.00
_cell.angle_beta   90.00
_cell.angle_gamma   90.00
#
_symmetry.space_group_name_H-M   'P 1'
#
loop_
_entity.id
_entity.type
_entity.pdbx_description
1 polymer ?
#
loop_
_entity_poly.entity_id
_entity_poly.type
_entity_poly.pdbx_seq_one_letter_code
_entity_poly.pdbx_strand_id
1 'polypeptide(L)'
;MTASSWPSVSALGEQLQHHIQLFVLQTDLYFFHLFPALRSGAVRSPTGLIFTGLIILLVSRVGSYLTAYLAEQGALVSIRAPPQAQPGWTSSVLEKPHIRDAAKPGKIICYDPATAYLIGEVDADTRETIAQKIARAKQAQVMWARSSFAVRRKVMRTMQRWVVRDAETITRVAARDTGKTAIDAAFGELLTTCSKLAWTIGNGERVLRTEVRPNNLLLMHKVCEVRHEPMGVVGACVSWNYSAHNVLGPIIASLFAGNAIVVKASELVAWSAHYFVDAVRECLRASGCDPELVQLVTCFPEEAEALTQSADIAHLTFIGSEHVGRLVAQAATKELTPVTLELGGKDPAILLRDADLKYFGSTFMRSCFQGAGQNCIGIERFVVDEAIVDRLVAIVEPRIRDLKLGSFMDDASFGASSRGGKQGDRVDMGAMITDARFAHLEQLIQDAVRQGAKLVVGGKRFEHPKWKHGHYFTPTLLVGVTTSMAIANEELFAPVFVVMPFKSGDLDAAVGIANSTRYALGSSVFSATRAHCDYIAARIHAGMVNINDFGVSYLNQGLPFGGVKKSGYGRFAGPEGLLGLTQPKAVTRDRLFSLLKTGIPPPLDYPMQKPARSWGFVNALVGFAYAPSIPARAKAILDLILNSA
;
A
#
# COMPACT_ATOMS: atom_id res chain seq x y z
N MET A 1 -59.88 -35.53 -11.21
CA MET A 1 -60.14 -36.03 -9.84
C MET A 1 -58.78 -36.39 -9.26
N THR A 2 -58.22 -35.81 -8.20
CA THR A 2 -58.68 -34.86 -7.17
C THR A 2 -57.43 -34.17 -6.61
N ALA A 3 -57.49 -32.85 -6.42
CA ALA A 3 -56.45 -32.07 -5.75
C ALA A 3 -56.41 -32.42 -4.25
N SER A 4 -55.26 -32.79 -3.71
CA SER A 4 -55.03 -32.95 -2.28
C SER A 4 -54.39 -31.69 -1.70
N SER A 5 -55.12 -31.11 -0.75
CA SER A 5 -54.91 -29.91 0.05
C SER A 5 -53.48 -29.59 0.48
N TRP A 6 -52.98 -28.43 0.06
CA TRP A 6 -51.92 -27.70 0.76
C TRP A 6 -52.51 -27.02 2.01
N PRO A 7 -51.78 -26.94 3.15
CA PRO A 7 -52.24 -26.19 4.31
C PRO A 7 -52.41 -24.72 3.92
N SER A 8 -53.49 -24.08 4.38
CA SER A 8 -53.70 -22.65 4.14
C SER A 8 -52.52 -21.84 4.69
N VAL A 9 -52.18 -20.73 4.03
CA VAL A 9 -51.15 -19.78 4.47
C VAL A 9 -51.37 -19.32 5.93
N SER A 10 -52.62 -19.36 6.41
CA SER A 10 -52.97 -19.10 7.82
C SER A 10 -52.42 -20.16 8.79
N ALA A 11 -52.44 -21.44 8.42
CA ALA A 11 -51.97 -22.53 9.28
C ALA A 11 -50.44 -22.53 9.44
N LEU A 12 -49.71 -22.19 8.38
CA LEU A 12 -48.25 -21.96 8.43
C LEU A 12 -47.89 -20.70 9.23
N GLY A 13 -48.73 -19.65 9.15
CA GLY A 13 -48.61 -18.45 9.96
C GLY A 13 -48.81 -18.71 11.46
N GLU A 14 -49.83 -19.49 11.83
CA GLU A 14 -50.09 -19.89 13.22
C GLU A 14 -48.98 -20.79 13.76
N GLN A 15 -48.47 -21.73 12.97
CA GLN A 15 -47.35 -22.59 13.39
C GLN A 15 -46.06 -21.79 13.61
N LEU A 16 -45.76 -20.83 12.74
CA LEU A 16 -44.61 -19.93 12.89
C LEU A 16 -44.78 -19.00 14.09
N GLN A 17 -46.00 -18.49 14.31
CA GLN A 17 -46.33 -17.66 15.47
C GLN A 17 -46.20 -18.44 16.79
N HIS A 18 -46.61 -19.71 16.82
CA HIS A 18 -46.40 -20.58 17.98
C HIS A 18 -44.92 -20.90 18.23
N HIS A 19 -44.11 -21.12 17.19
CA HIS A 19 -42.67 -21.34 17.34
C HIS A 19 -41.93 -20.07 17.81
N ILE A 20 -42.34 -18.90 17.32
CA ILE A 20 -41.81 -17.61 17.78
C ILE A 20 -42.22 -17.36 19.23
N GLN A 21 -43.47 -17.63 19.60
CA GLN A 21 -43.93 -17.51 20.99
C GLN A 21 -43.20 -18.48 21.92
N LEU A 22 -42.97 -19.72 21.52
CA LEU A 22 -42.20 -20.70 22.28
C LEU A 22 -40.73 -20.30 22.42
N PHE A 23 -40.12 -19.77 21.37
CA PHE A 23 -38.76 -19.26 21.40
C PHE A 23 -38.63 -18.04 22.32
N VAL A 24 -39.59 -17.10 22.27
CA VAL A 24 -39.65 -15.95 23.18
C VAL A 24 -39.86 -16.41 24.62
N LEU A 25 -40.77 -17.35 24.89
CA LEU A 25 -41.00 -17.92 26.23
C LEU A 25 -39.77 -18.67 26.78
N GLN A 26 -39.05 -19.43 25.94
CA GLN A 26 -37.82 -20.12 26.34
C GLN A 26 -36.67 -19.15 26.57
N THR A 27 -36.58 -18.09 25.78
CA THR A 27 -35.57 -17.03 25.93
C THR A 27 -35.86 -16.18 27.18
N ASP A 28 -37.14 -15.88 27.44
CA ASP A 28 -37.61 -15.23 28.66
C ASP A 28 -37.26 -16.07 29.89
N LEU A 29 -37.55 -17.38 29.88
CA LEU A 29 -37.21 -18.30 30.97
C LEU A 29 -35.70 -18.34 31.26
N TYR A 30 -34.86 -18.32 30.23
CA TYR A 30 -33.40 -18.27 30.37
C TYR A 30 -32.92 -16.91 30.94
N PHE A 31 -33.48 -15.80 30.47
CA PHE A 31 -33.17 -14.46 30.98
C PHE A 31 -33.60 -14.27 32.45
N PHE A 32 -34.78 -14.80 32.83
CA PHE A 32 -35.28 -14.79 34.21
C PHE A 32 -34.51 -15.74 35.15
N HIS A 33 -33.73 -16.68 34.61
CA HIS A 33 -32.81 -17.52 35.39
C HIS A 33 -31.43 -16.87 35.60
N LEU A 34 -30.93 -16.14 34.60
CA LEU A 34 -29.65 -15.43 34.66
C LEU A 34 -29.70 -14.14 35.51
N PHE A 35 -30.88 -13.52 35.64
CA PHE A 35 -31.06 -12.28 36.40
C PHE A 35 -32.23 -12.39 37.38
N PRO A 36 -32.00 -12.93 38.60
CA PRO A 36 -33.05 -13.14 39.61
C PRO A 36 -33.82 -11.87 40.01
N ALA A 37 -33.23 -10.68 39.85
CA ALA A 37 -33.85 -9.39 40.11
C ALA A 37 -35.03 -9.05 39.19
N LEU A 38 -35.15 -9.72 38.02
CA LEU A 38 -36.28 -9.57 37.12
C LEU A 38 -37.51 -10.41 37.54
N ARG A 39 -37.36 -11.36 38.48
CA ARG A 39 -38.46 -12.22 38.97
C ARG A 39 -39.39 -11.53 39.97
N SER A 40 -38.90 -10.52 40.70
CA SER A 40 -39.66 -9.92 41.81
C SER A 40 -40.48 -8.71 41.36
N GLY A 41 -41.61 -8.90 40.67
CA GLY A 41 -42.76 -7.97 40.63
C GLY A 41 -42.55 -6.47 40.34
N ALA A 42 -41.35 -6.02 39.94
CA ALA A 42 -40.93 -4.61 39.97
C ALA A 42 -40.95 -3.94 38.59
N VAL A 43 -41.57 -4.56 37.58
CA VAL A 43 -41.82 -3.91 36.28
C VAL A 43 -43.21 -3.26 36.31
N ARG A 44 -43.45 -2.38 37.29
CA ARG A 44 -44.62 -1.48 37.32
C ARG A 44 -44.24 -0.01 37.53
N SER A 45 -42.98 0.29 37.83
CA SER A 45 -42.49 1.67 37.92
C SER A 45 -41.89 2.12 36.59
N PRO A 46 -42.01 3.41 36.22
CA PRO A 46 -41.35 3.99 35.04
C PRO A 46 -39.84 3.67 34.99
N THR A 47 -39.19 3.64 36.16
CA THR A 47 -37.76 3.33 36.31
C THR A 47 -37.44 1.87 35.97
N GLY A 48 -38.29 0.92 36.38
CA GLY A 48 -38.11 -0.51 36.05
C GLY A 48 -38.29 -0.80 34.54
N LEU A 49 -39.21 -0.09 33.88
CA LEU A 49 -39.39 -0.14 32.43
C LEU A 49 -38.20 0.45 31.67
N ILE A 50 -37.66 1.59 32.11
CA ILE A 50 -36.44 2.19 31.53
C ILE A 50 -35.25 1.25 31.70
N PHE A 51 -35.06 0.67 32.89
CA PHE A 51 -33.95 -0.25 33.16
C PHE A 51 -34.04 -1.53 32.31
N THR A 52 -35.23 -2.12 32.20
CA THR A 52 -35.47 -3.30 31.35
C THR A 52 -35.25 -2.96 29.87
N GLY A 53 -35.73 -1.80 29.41
CA GLY A 53 -35.49 -1.31 28.05
C GLY A 53 -34.01 -1.09 27.74
N LEU A 54 -33.24 -0.53 28.68
CA LEU A 54 -31.80 -0.36 28.56
C LEU A 54 -31.06 -1.70 28.49
N ILE A 55 -31.46 -2.71 29.30
CA ILE A 55 -30.89 -4.06 29.25
C ILE A 55 -31.20 -4.72 27.90
N ILE A 56 -32.44 -4.66 27.42
CA ILE A 56 -32.82 -5.23 26.11
C ILE A 56 -32.03 -4.55 24.98
N LEU A 57 -31.88 -3.22 25.01
CA LEU A 57 -31.06 -2.48 24.06
C LEU A 57 -29.59 -2.89 24.13
N LEU A 58 -29.05 -3.08 25.34
CA LEU A 58 -27.66 -3.51 25.54
C LEU A 58 -27.45 -4.93 25.00
N VAL A 59 -28.29 -5.89 25.39
CA VAL A 59 -28.24 -7.29 24.91
C VAL A 59 -28.40 -7.34 23.40
N SER A 60 -29.36 -6.60 22.84
CA SER A 60 -29.57 -6.53 21.39
C SER A 60 -28.36 -5.95 20.67
N ARG A 61 -27.74 -4.88 21.21
CA ARG A 61 -26.50 -4.32 20.65
C ARG A 61 -25.33 -5.28 20.76
N VAL A 62 -25.15 -5.96 21.89
CA VAL A 62 -24.08 -6.93 22.11
C VAL A 62 -24.27 -8.15 21.20
N GLY A 63 -25.48 -8.69 21.09
CA GLY A 63 -25.83 -9.80 20.19
C GLY A 63 -25.64 -9.42 18.72
N SER A 64 -26.07 -8.23 18.31
CA SER A 64 -25.84 -7.69 16.96
C SER A 64 -24.36 -7.52 16.67
N TYR A 65 -23.60 -6.98 17.63
CA TYR A 65 -22.15 -6.82 17.52
C TYR A 65 -21.44 -8.17 17.40
N LEU A 66 -21.79 -9.15 18.24
CA LEU A 66 -21.22 -10.51 18.19
C LEU A 66 -21.55 -11.21 16.87
N THR A 67 -22.78 -11.09 16.39
CA THR A 67 -23.20 -11.68 15.12
C THR A 67 -22.44 -11.05 13.95
N ALA A 68 -22.31 -9.72 13.93
CA ALA A 68 -21.50 -9.01 12.93
C ALA A 68 -20.02 -9.41 13.02
N TYR A 69 -19.47 -9.49 14.23
CA TYR A 69 -18.09 -9.91 14.47
C TYR A 69 -17.82 -11.33 13.96
N LEU A 70 -18.74 -12.27 14.19
CA LEU A 70 -18.64 -13.64 13.71
C LEU A 70 -18.80 -13.73 12.19
N ALA A 71 -19.74 -12.98 11.60
CA ALA A 71 -19.98 -12.96 10.16
C ALA A 71 -18.78 -12.40 9.37
N GLU A 72 -18.01 -11.51 9.99
CA GLU A 72 -16.82 -10.92 9.39
C GLU A 72 -15.52 -11.68 9.72
N GLN A 73 -15.58 -12.85 10.37
CA GLN A 73 -14.38 -13.67 10.57
C GLN A 73 -13.82 -14.13 9.23
N GLY A 74 -12.50 -14.06 9.09
CA GLY A 74 -11.81 -14.53 7.89
C GLY A 74 -12.03 -16.03 7.70
N ALA A 75 -12.22 -16.49 6.46
CA ALA A 75 -12.35 -17.90 6.15
C ALA A 75 -11.00 -18.64 6.31
N LEU A 76 -11.06 -19.97 6.46
CA LEU A 76 -9.88 -20.82 6.33
C LEU A 76 -9.68 -21.13 4.84
N VAL A 77 -8.49 -20.89 4.33
CA VAL A 77 -8.08 -21.27 2.97
C VAL A 77 -6.88 -22.19 3.03
N SER A 78 -6.77 -23.20 2.17
CA SER A 78 -5.55 -24.03 2.08
C SER A 78 -4.90 -23.76 0.74
N ILE A 79 -3.74 -23.11 0.76
CA ILE A 79 -2.98 -22.81 -0.46
C ILE A 79 -1.82 -23.79 -0.54
N ARG A 80 -1.70 -24.52 -1.65
CA ARG A 80 -0.62 -25.48 -1.83
C ARG A 80 0.70 -24.75 -2.02
N ALA A 81 1.66 -25.03 -1.14
CA ALA A 81 3.03 -24.54 -1.29
C ALA A 81 3.66 -25.09 -2.60
N PRO A 82 4.26 -24.23 -3.45
CA PRO A 82 4.92 -24.68 -4.68
C PRO A 82 6.09 -25.63 -4.39
N PRO A 83 6.30 -26.69 -5.19
CA PRO A 83 7.45 -27.58 -5.02
C PRO A 83 8.79 -26.86 -5.06
N GLN A 84 8.95 -25.87 -5.94
CA GLN A 84 10.19 -25.10 -6.10
C GLN A 84 10.53 -24.24 -4.88
N ALA A 85 9.51 -23.93 -4.08
CA ALA A 85 9.73 -23.26 -2.82
C ALA A 85 10.29 -24.24 -1.80
N GLN A 86 10.05 -25.57 -1.83
CA GLN A 86 10.36 -26.55 -0.76
C GLN A 86 11.86 -26.72 -0.43
N PRO A 87 12.22 -27.08 0.82
CA PRO A 87 13.63 -27.25 1.19
C PRO A 87 14.25 -28.42 0.43
N GLY A 88 15.50 -28.27 -0.01
CA GLY A 88 16.22 -29.31 -0.75
C GLY A 88 15.73 -29.51 -2.20
N TRP A 89 14.84 -28.64 -2.70
CA TRP A 89 14.49 -28.65 -4.12
C TRP A 89 15.71 -28.23 -4.97
N THR A 90 15.96 -28.97 -6.05
CA THR A 90 17.03 -28.72 -7.01
C THR A 90 16.48 -28.75 -8.42
N SER A 91 17.14 -28.05 -9.35
CA SER A 91 16.76 -28.00 -10.77
C SER A 91 17.99 -27.89 -11.67
N SER A 92 17.78 -27.91 -12.99
CA SER A 92 18.82 -27.61 -13.97
C SER A 92 19.32 -26.17 -13.80
N VAL A 93 20.64 -26.00 -13.84
CA VAL A 93 21.31 -24.70 -13.78
C VAL A 93 21.38 -24.10 -15.19
N LEU A 94 20.94 -22.85 -15.34
CA LEU A 94 21.09 -22.09 -16.56
C LEU A 94 22.50 -21.49 -16.62
N GLU A 95 23.27 -21.79 -17.68
CA GLU A 95 24.62 -21.22 -17.85
C GLU A 95 24.59 -19.71 -18.10
N LYS A 96 23.55 -19.23 -18.78
CA LYS A 96 23.28 -17.81 -19.07
C LYS A 96 21.83 -17.48 -18.71
N PRO A 97 21.52 -17.28 -17.42
CA PRO A 97 20.17 -17.02 -16.97
C PRO A 97 19.61 -15.76 -17.62
N HIS A 98 18.45 -15.88 -18.27
CA HIS A 98 17.77 -14.76 -18.91
C HIS A 98 16.27 -15.06 -19.02
N ILE A 99 15.44 -14.03 -18.86
CA ILE A 99 13.97 -14.16 -18.88
C ILE A 99 13.38 -14.46 -20.26
N ARG A 100 14.15 -14.23 -21.33
CA ARG A 100 13.77 -14.54 -22.71
C ARG A 100 14.61 -15.67 -23.26
N ASP A 101 13.96 -16.59 -23.96
CA ASP A 101 14.57 -17.63 -24.78
C ASP A 101 14.07 -17.49 -26.23
N ALA A 102 15.00 -17.41 -27.18
CA ALA A 102 14.68 -17.28 -28.61
C ALA A 102 13.90 -18.49 -29.15
N ALA A 103 14.06 -19.67 -28.55
CA ALA A 103 13.29 -20.86 -28.90
C ALA A 103 11.85 -20.82 -28.39
N LYS A 104 11.53 -19.93 -27.43
CA LYS A 104 10.23 -19.82 -26.77
C LYS A 104 9.79 -18.35 -26.61
N PRO A 105 9.56 -17.62 -27.72
CA PRO A 105 9.31 -16.17 -27.68
C PRO A 105 8.04 -15.75 -26.91
N GLY A 106 7.06 -16.65 -26.76
CA GLY A 106 5.84 -16.44 -25.99
C GLY A 106 5.92 -16.83 -24.51
N LYS A 107 7.10 -17.23 -24.01
CA LYS A 107 7.29 -17.67 -22.62
C LYS A 107 8.26 -16.74 -21.89
N ILE A 108 7.96 -16.50 -20.62
CA ILE A 108 8.88 -15.90 -19.65
C ILE A 108 9.58 -17.05 -18.93
N ILE A 109 10.90 -17.09 -18.99
CA ILE A 109 11.72 -18.07 -18.29
C ILE A 109 11.94 -17.58 -16.85
N CYS A 110 11.45 -18.33 -15.88
CA CYS A 110 11.60 -18.01 -14.45
C CYS A 110 12.76 -18.81 -13.87
N TYR A 111 13.71 -18.14 -13.24
CA TYR A 111 14.88 -18.76 -12.65
C TYR A 111 15.24 -18.10 -11.32
N ASP A 112 15.92 -18.84 -10.45
CA ASP A 112 16.41 -18.34 -9.17
C ASP A 112 17.71 -17.55 -9.41
N PRO A 113 17.75 -16.24 -9.15
CA PRO A 113 18.92 -15.42 -9.44
C PRO A 113 20.11 -15.71 -8.52
N ALA A 114 19.91 -16.39 -7.38
CA ALA A 114 20.99 -16.79 -6.49
C ALA A 114 21.72 -18.06 -6.97
N THR A 115 20.98 -19.01 -7.55
CA THR A 115 21.51 -20.34 -7.93
C THR A 115 21.57 -20.60 -9.43
N ALA A 116 20.89 -19.77 -10.23
CA ALA A 116 20.57 -20.00 -11.64
C ALA A 116 19.71 -21.25 -11.91
N TYR A 117 19.04 -21.79 -10.89
CA TYR A 117 18.09 -22.89 -11.10
C TYR A 117 16.88 -22.44 -11.92
N LEU A 118 16.53 -23.23 -12.95
CA LEU A 118 15.28 -23.07 -13.68
C LEU A 118 14.09 -23.39 -12.76
N ILE A 119 13.26 -22.39 -12.47
CA ILE A 119 12.06 -22.53 -11.64
C ILE A 119 10.89 -23.05 -12.49
N GLY A 120 10.73 -22.52 -13.70
CA GLY A 120 9.67 -22.88 -14.62
C GLY A 120 9.48 -21.85 -15.73
N GLU A 121 8.36 -21.97 -16.45
CA GLU A 121 8.02 -21.11 -17.58
C GLU A 121 6.58 -20.61 -17.42
N VAL A 122 6.37 -19.32 -17.69
CA VAL A 122 5.05 -18.68 -17.66
C VAL A 122 4.71 -18.15 -19.04
N ASP A 123 3.45 -18.29 -19.47
CA ASP A 123 2.99 -17.66 -20.72
C ASP A 123 3.01 -16.14 -20.60
N ALA A 124 3.69 -15.49 -21.55
CA ALA A 124 3.66 -14.03 -21.64
C ALA A 124 2.29 -13.59 -22.17
N ASP A 125 1.61 -12.74 -21.42
CA ASP A 125 0.36 -12.15 -21.84
C ASP A 125 0.55 -11.26 -23.07
N THR A 126 -0.36 -11.41 -24.04
CA THR A 126 -0.45 -10.55 -25.22
C THR A 126 -1.49 -9.45 -25.00
N ARG A 127 -1.51 -8.45 -25.88
CA ARG A 127 -2.56 -7.42 -25.92
C ARG A 127 -3.98 -8.00 -25.81
N GLU A 128 -4.26 -9.10 -26.50
CA GLU A 128 -5.57 -9.76 -26.49
C GLU A 128 -5.89 -10.38 -25.13
N THR A 129 -4.93 -11.09 -24.52
CA THR A 129 -5.16 -11.73 -23.21
C THR A 129 -5.27 -10.68 -22.10
N ILE A 130 -4.55 -9.57 -22.20
CA ILE A 130 -4.66 -8.41 -21.30
C ILE A 130 -6.06 -7.81 -21.39
N ALA A 131 -6.57 -7.56 -22.61
CA ALA A 131 -7.92 -7.03 -22.80
C ALA A 131 -9.01 -7.96 -22.21
N GLN A 132 -8.87 -9.28 -22.41
CA GLN A 132 -9.79 -10.26 -21.83
C GLN A 132 -9.78 -10.25 -20.30
N LYS A 133 -8.59 -10.14 -19.68
CA LYS A 133 -8.44 -10.02 -18.22
C LYS A 133 -9.15 -8.76 -17.70
N ILE A 134 -8.94 -7.61 -18.35
CA ILE A 134 -9.61 -6.35 -17.99
C ILE A 134 -11.14 -6.51 -18.06
N ALA A 135 -11.66 -7.15 -19.11
CA ALA A 135 -13.09 -7.39 -19.27
C ALA A 135 -13.69 -8.26 -18.14
N ARG A 136 -13.00 -9.33 -17.73
CA ARG A 136 -13.44 -10.17 -16.59
C ARG A 136 -13.45 -9.39 -15.27
N ALA A 137 -12.41 -8.59 -15.01
CA ALA A 137 -12.35 -7.72 -13.84
C ALA A 137 -13.52 -6.72 -13.82
N LYS A 138 -13.82 -6.10 -14.97
CA LYS A 138 -14.94 -5.16 -15.13
C LYS A 138 -16.29 -5.82 -14.83
N GLN A 139 -16.51 -7.03 -15.33
CA GLN A 139 -17.75 -7.78 -15.08
C GLN A 139 -17.93 -8.08 -13.57
N ALA A 140 -16.89 -8.60 -12.91
CA ALA A 140 -16.93 -8.91 -11.49
C ALA A 140 -17.14 -7.66 -10.61
N GLN A 141 -16.59 -6.52 -11.04
CA GLN A 141 -16.61 -5.27 -10.29
C GLN A 141 -18.02 -4.72 -10.04
N VAL A 142 -18.96 -4.94 -10.97
CA VAL A 142 -20.33 -4.38 -10.90
C VAL A 142 -21.03 -4.76 -9.59
N MET A 143 -20.92 -6.03 -9.19
CA MET A 143 -21.51 -6.51 -7.93
C MET A 143 -20.65 -6.11 -6.73
N TRP A 144 -19.33 -6.13 -6.88
CA TRP A 144 -18.40 -5.78 -5.81
C TRP A 144 -18.51 -4.32 -5.35
N ALA A 145 -18.78 -3.39 -6.26
CA ALA A 145 -19.00 -1.99 -5.96
C ALA A 145 -20.10 -1.77 -4.90
N ARG A 146 -21.11 -2.66 -4.90
CA ARG A 146 -22.28 -2.62 -4.01
C ARG A 146 -22.08 -3.41 -2.70
N SER A 147 -20.94 -4.06 -2.53
CA SER A 147 -20.62 -4.80 -1.30
C SER A 147 -20.52 -3.85 -0.10
N SER A 148 -20.94 -4.33 1.07
CA SER A 148 -20.79 -3.61 2.34
C SER A 148 -19.34 -3.69 2.84
N PHE A 149 -18.94 -2.74 3.70
CA PHE A 149 -17.64 -2.78 4.35
C PHE A 149 -17.41 -4.07 5.16
N ALA A 150 -18.46 -4.68 5.70
CA ALA A 150 -18.38 -5.96 6.39
C ALA A 150 -17.88 -7.09 5.47
N VAL A 151 -18.40 -7.18 4.25
CA VAL A 151 -17.93 -8.16 3.24
C VAL A 151 -16.48 -7.88 2.86
N ARG A 152 -16.12 -6.61 2.63
CA ARG A 152 -14.75 -6.20 2.30
C ARG A 152 -13.77 -6.54 3.44
N ARG A 153 -14.15 -6.28 4.69
CA ARG A 153 -13.37 -6.66 5.89
C ARG A 153 -13.20 -8.17 6.01
N LYS A 154 -14.23 -8.96 5.71
CA LYS A 154 -14.14 -10.43 5.71
C LYS A 154 -13.04 -10.92 4.76
N VAL A 155 -13.00 -10.40 3.52
CA VAL A 155 -11.93 -10.73 2.56
C VAL A 155 -10.56 -10.36 3.12
N MET A 156 -10.40 -9.16 3.68
CA MET A 156 -9.11 -8.73 4.26
C MET A 156 -8.69 -9.63 5.43
N ARG A 157 -9.63 -10.05 6.29
CA ARG A 157 -9.35 -10.98 7.38
C ARG A 157 -9.00 -12.39 6.87
N THR A 158 -9.65 -12.86 5.81
CA THR A 158 -9.27 -14.13 5.15
C THR A 158 -7.83 -14.06 4.63
N MET A 159 -7.47 -12.97 3.94
CA MET A 159 -6.10 -12.73 3.48
C MET A 159 -5.11 -12.64 4.64
N GLN A 160 -5.45 -11.92 5.72
CA GLN A 160 -4.59 -11.79 6.91
C GLN A 160 -4.32 -13.15 7.56
N ARG A 161 -5.34 -14.00 7.69
CA ARG A 161 -5.18 -15.35 8.23
C ARG A 161 -4.25 -16.20 7.35
N TRP A 162 -4.39 -16.11 6.03
CA TRP A 162 -3.50 -16.79 5.09
C TRP A 162 -2.06 -16.30 5.24
N VAL A 163 -1.82 -14.99 5.17
CA VAL A 163 -0.47 -14.40 5.24
C VAL A 163 0.23 -14.76 6.54
N VAL A 164 -0.47 -14.71 7.67
CA VAL A 164 0.11 -15.02 8.99
C VAL A 164 0.41 -16.52 9.11
N ARG A 165 -0.52 -17.39 8.68
CA ARG A 165 -0.32 -18.85 8.79
C ARG A 165 0.78 -19.35 7.85
N ASP A 166 0.80 -18.85 6.63
CA ASP A 166 1.69 -19.33 5.56
C ASP A 166 2.90 -18.41 5.37
N ALA A 167 3.23 -17.61 6.40
CA ALA A 167 4.33 -16.63 6.38
C ALA A 167 5.63 -17.24 5.85
N GLU A 168 6.04 -18.39 6.37
CA GLU A 168 7.25 -19.08 5.92
C GLU A 168 7.17 -19.50 4.44
N THR A 169 6.02 -19.98 3.97
CA THR A 169 5.85 -20.37 2.56
C THR A 169 5.91 -19.14 1.64
N ILE A 170 5.23 -18.05 2.01
CA ILE A 170 5.25 -16.78 1.26
C ILE A 170 6.69 -16.26 1.16
N THR A 171 7.41 -16.26 2.27
CA THR A 171 8.83 -15.87 2.31
C THR A 171 9.69 -16.75 1.41
N ARG A 172 9.47 -18.07 1.39
CA ARG A 172 10.23 -19.01 0.56
C ARG A 172 9.97 -18.81 -0.93
N VAL A 173 8.71 -18.56 -1.30
CA VAL A 173 8.34 -18.21 -2.67
C VAL A 173 9.01 -16.89 -3.08
N ALA A 174 8.89 -15.85 -2.27
CA ALA A 174 9.50 -14.56 -2.56
C ALA A 174 11.04 -14.64 -2.66
N ALA A 175 11.69 -15.33 -1.72
CA ALA A 175 13.14 -15.49 -1.68
C ALA A 175 13.66 -16.25 -2.91
N ARG A 176 12.99 -17.35 -3.30
CA ARG A 176 13.37 -18.16 -4.46
C ARG A 176 13.35 -17.37 -5.77
N ASP A 177 12.34 -16.51 -5.94
CA ASP A 177 12.16 -15.75 -7.20
C ASP A 177 13.01 -14.47 -7.27
N THR A 178 13.53 -14.00 -6.12
CA THR A 178 14.23 -12.71 -6.06
C THR A 178 15.67 -12.78 -5.59
N GLY A 179 16.10 -13.95 -5.08
CA GLY A 179 17.44 -14.16 -4.54
C GLY A 179 17.70 -13.54 -3.18
N LYS A 180 16.70 -12.86 -2.58
CA LYS A 180 16.84 -12.23 -1.26
C LYS A 180 16.86 -13.25 -0.13
N THR A 181 17.34 -12.83 1.04
CA THR A 181 17.28 -13.66 2.24
C THR A 181 15.84 -13.76 2.77
N ALA A 182 15.53 -14.82 3.52
CA ALA A 182 14.23 -14.95 4.16
C ALA A 182 13.96 -13.81 5.16
N ILE A 183 15.01 -13.31 5.80
CA ILE A 183 14.93 -12.21 6.75
C ILE A 183 14.54 -10.93 6.00
N ASP A 184 15.19 -10.62 4.88
CA ASP A 184 14.87 -9.44 4.07
C ASP A 184 13.44 -9.50 3.53
N ALA A 185 13.01 -10.69 3.10
CA ALA A 185 11.62 -10.94 2.70
C ALA A 185 10.64 -10.72 3.87
N ALA A 186 10.97 -11.17 5.08
CA ALA A 186 10.10 -10.96 6.24
C ALA A 186 9.94 -9.46 6.57
N PHE A 187 11.04 -8.70 6.57
CA PHE A 187 11.03 -7.29 6.92
C PHE A 187 10.38 -6.41 5.85
N GLY A 188 10.69 -6.64 4.57
CA GLY A 188 10.16 -5.83 3.48
C GLY A 188 8.78 -6.27 3.00
N GLU A 189 8.48 -7.58 3.01
CA GLU A 189 7.27 -8.12 2.42
C GLU A 189 6.19 -8.46 3.46
N LEU A 190 6.50 -9.34 4.41
CA LEU A 190 5.49 -9.88 5.34
C LEU A 190 5.01 -8.83 6.34
N LEU A 191 5.94 -8.19 7.06
CA LEU A 191 5.59 -7.23 8.11
C LEU A 191 4.78 -6.07 7.53
N THR A 192 5.20 -5.53 6.39
CA THR A 192 4.50 -4.44 5.69
C THR A 192 3.12 -4.88 5.21
N THR A 193 2.98 -6.08 4.63
CA THR A 193 1.68 -6.61 4.19
C THR A 193 0.73 -6.85 5.35
N CYS A 194 1.21 -7.45 6.44
CA CYS A 194 0.44 -7.66 7.66
C CYS A 194 -0.02 -6.33 8.27
N SER A 195 0.87 -5.34 8.32
CA SER A 195 0.54 -4.00 8.78
C SER A 195 -0.54 -3.35 7.91
N LYS A 196 -0.45 -3.51 6.58
CA LYS A 196 -1.43 -2.94 5.65
C LYS A 196 -2.81 -3.56 5.85
N LEU A 197 -2.87 -4.89 5.92
CA LEU A 197 -4.11 -5.61 6.21
C LEU A 197 -4.71 -5.17 7.55
N ALA A 198 -3.91 -5.13 8.62
CA ALA A 198 -4.37 -4.72 9.94
C ALA A 198 -4.91 -3.29 9.93
N TRP A 199 -4.17 -2.36 9.32
CA TRP A 199 -4.59 -0.97 9.21
C TRP A 199 -5.88 -0.83 8.40
N THR A 200 -5.97 -1.46 7.23
CA THR A 200 -7.15 -1.41 6.36
C THR A 200 -8.38 -1.99 7.05
N ILE A 201 -8.26 -3.13 7.75
CA ILE A 201 -9.35 -3.73 8.53
C ILE A 201 -9.85 -2.78 9.62
N GLY A 202 -8.93 -2.13 10.33
CA GLY A 202 -9.26 -1.26 11.47
C GLY A 202 -9.74 0.15 11.08
N ASN A 203 -9.29 0.68 9.94
CA ASN A 203 -9.45 2.10 9.60
C ASN A 203 -10.18 2.37 8.28
N GLY A 204 -10.21 1.42 7.35
CA GLY A 204 -10.61 1.70 5.98
C GLY A 204 -12.06 2.22 5.86
N GLU A 205 -13.00 1.66 6.61
CA GLU A 205 -14.40 2.12 6.62
C GLU A 205 -14.52 3.56 7.14
N ARG A 206 -13.76 3.91 8.18
CA ARG A 206 -13.74 5.27 8.72
C ARG A 206 -13.23 6.28 7.68
N VAL A 207 -12.27 5.89 6.86
CA VAL A 207 -11.70 6.72 5.79
C VAL A 207 -12.66 6.87 4.62
N LEU A 208 -13.38 5.81 4.24
CA LEU A 208 -14.21 5.78 3.03
C LEU A 208 -15.69 6.12 3.24
N ARG A 209 -16.17 6.17 4.48
CA ARG A 209 -17.56 6.52 4.77
C ARG A 209 -17.89 7.95 4.29
N THR A 210 -19.16 8.16 3.95
CA THR A 210 -19.67 9.49 3.60
C THR A 210 -19.38 10.52 4.70
N GLU A 211 -18.88 11.67 4.30
CA GLU A 211 -18.59 12.80 5.19
C GLU A 211 -19.63 13.90 5.00
N VAL A 212 -20.29 14.33 6.08
CA VAL A 212 -21.07 15.58 6.05
C VAL A 212 -20.10 16.73 6.32
N ARG A 213 -20.05 17.71 5.42
CA ARG A 213 -19.15 18.87 5.54
C ARG A 213 -19.91 20.14 5.94
N PRO A 214 -19.25 21.06 6.67
CA PRO A 214 -19.83 22.36 6.98
C PRO A 214 -20.26 23.11 5.72
N ASN A 215 -21.32 23.91 5.83
CA ASN A 215 -21.78 24.80 4.77
C ASN A 215 -21.89 26.24 5.31
N ASN A 216 -22.25 27.18 4.44
CA ASN A 216 -22.34 28.61 4.79
C ASN A 216 -23.80 29.06 4.98
N LEU A 217 -23.98 30.31 5.39
CA LEU A 217 -25.30 30.90 5.65
C LEU A 217 -26.29 30.73 4.48
N LEU A 218 -25.83 30.93 3.24
CA LEU A 218 -26.67 30.77 2.05
C LEU A 218 -27.12 29.33 1.82
N LEU A 219 -26.41 28.36 2.39
CA LEU A 219 -26.66 26.93 2.26
C LEU A 219 -27.15 26.30 3.57
N MET A 220 -27.58 27.08 4.56
CA MET A 220 -28.02 26.55 5.87
C MET A 220 -29.16 25.51 5.77
N HIS A 221 -29.97 25.63 4.71
CA HIS A 221 -31.08 24.74 4.40
C HIS A 221 -30.66 23.46 3.65
N LYS A 222 -29.38 23.32 3.31
CA LYS A 222 -28.80 22.14 2.65
C LYS A 222 -28.07 21.23 3.64
N VAL A 223 -27.95 19.97 3.27
CA VAL A 223 -26.94 19.03 3.76
C VAL A 223 -25.95 18.83 2.63
N CYS A 224 -24.66 19.02 2.92
CA CYS A 224 -23.57 18.87 1.97
C CYS A 224 -22.73 17.67 2.37
N GLU A 225 -22.74 16.63 1.53
CA GLU A 225 -22.05 15.36 1.75
C GLU A 225 -20.94 15.17 0.70
N VAL A 226 -19.85 14.53 1.09
CA VAL A 226 -18.86 13.95 0.16
C VAL A 226 -18.91 12.44 0.29
N ARG A 227 -19.13 11.77 -0.85
CA ARG A 227 -19.15 10.31 -0.96
C ARG A 227 -17.89 9.86 -1.68
N HIS A 228 -17.29 8.78 -1.22
CA HIS A 228 -16.14 8.15 -1.86
C HIS A 228 -16.60 6.92 -2.61
N GLU A 229 -16.81 7.05 -3.92
CA GLU A 229 -17.29 5.97 -4.76
C GLU A 229 -16.12 5.21 -5.39
N PRO A 230 -16.19 3.87 -5.54
CA PRO A 230 -15.17 3.12 -6.25
C PRO A 230 -15.03 3.63 -7.69
N MET A 231 -13.80 3.66 -8.19
CA MET A 231 -13.46 4.09 -9.55
C MET A 231 -13.86 3.07 -10.62
N GLY A 232 -13.98 1.78 -10.27
CA GLY A 232 -14.26 0.72 -11.24
C GLY A 232 -13.12 -0.30 -11.26
N VAL A 233 -12.52 -0.51 -12.44
CA VAL A 233 -11.31 -1.32 -12.58
C VAL A 233 -10.09 -0.39 -12.49
N VAL A 234 -9.15 -0.74 -11.62
CA VAL A 234 -7.87 -0.02 -11.48
C VAL A 234 -6.71 -0.93 -11.86
N GLY A 235 -5.63 -0.35 -12.39
CA GLY A 235 -4.42 -1.08 -12.74
C GLY A 235 -3.28 -0.82 -11.76
N ALA A 236 -2.46 -1.82 -11.51
CA ALA A 236 -1.20 -1.66 -10.77
C ALA A 236 -0.05 -2.32 -11.51
N CYS A 237 0.95 -1.54 -11.92
CA CYS A 237 2.20 -2.03 -12.50
C CYS A 237 3.27 -2.04 -11.41
N VAL A 238 3.80 -3.22 -11.07
CA VAL A 238 4.53 -3.41 -9.81
C VAL A 238 5.91 -4.04 -10.02
N SER A 239 6.90 -3.55 -9.28
CA SER A 239 8.31 -3.99 -9.38
C SER A 239 8.58 -5.32 -8.65
N TRP A 240 9.73 -5.92 -8.96
CA TRP A 240 10.17 -7.24 -8.50
C TRP A 240 10.79 -7.28 -7.10
N ASN A 241 11.30 -6.17 -6.59
CA ASN A 241 12.15 -6.16 -5.39
C ASN A 241 11.45 -6.66 -4.12
N TYR A 242 10.14 -6.45 -3.98
CA TYR A 242 9.32 -7.02 -2.90
C TYR A 242 8.11 -7.75 -3.49
N SER A 243 8.37 -8.85 -4.20
CA SER A 243 7.41 -9.59 -5.03
C SER A 243 6.05 -9.86 -4.38
N ALA A 244 5.97 -10.23 -3.10
CA ALA A 244 4.67 -10.42 -2.44
C ALA A 244 4.00 -9.09 -2.12
N HIS A 245 4.69 -8.19 -1.42
CA HIS A 245 4.06 -6.94 -0.96
C HIS A 245 3.68 -6.01 -2.10
N ASN A 246 4.50 -5.93 -3.14
CA ASN A 246 4.22 -5.10 -4.31
C ASN A 246 2.98 -5.59 -5.07
N VAL A 247 2.68 -6.90 -5.04
CA VAL A 247 1.44 -7.46 -5.60
C VAL A 247 0.26 -7.28 -4.64
N LEU A 248 0.43 -7.71 -3.38
CA LEU A 248 -0.65 -7.73 -2.39
C LEU A 248 -1.08 -6.33 -1.94
N GLY A 249 -0.16 -5.38 -1.86
CA GLY A 249 -0.39 -4.04 -1.37
C GLY A 249 -1.47 -3.27 -2.16
N PRO A 250 -1.34 -3.15 -3.50
CA PRO A 250 -2.38 -2.57 -4.35
C PRO A 250 -3.69 -3.35 -4.30
N ILE A 251 -3.64 -4.69 -4.29
CA ILE A 251 -4.83 -5.54 -4.18
C ILE A 251 -5.65 -5.21 -2.93
N ILE A 252 -4.99 -5.10 -1.78
CA ILE A 252 -5.63 -4.80 -0.49
C ILE A 252 -6.38 -3.46 -0.57
N ALA A 253 -5.73 -2.42 -1.08
CA ALA A 253 -6.31 -1.08 -1.16
C ALA A 253 -7.48 -1.04 -2.17
N SER A 254 -7.30 -1.62 -3.35
CA SER A 254 -8.31 -1.62 -4.42
C SER A 254 -9.56 -2.40 -4.04
N LEU A 255 -9.42 -3.62 -3.52
CA LEU A 255 -10.56 -4.42 -3.08
C LEU A 255 -11.33 -3.71 -1.97
N PHE A 256 -10.63 -3.14 -0.98
CA PHE A 256 -11.29 -2.44 0.12
C PHE A 256 -12.02 -1.17 -0.33
N ALA A 257 -11.46 -0.43 -1.29
CA ALA A 257 -12.12 0.72 -1.93
C ALA A 257 -13.36 0.34 -2.75
N GLY A 258 -13.53 -0.94 -3.10
CA GLY A 258 -14.66 -1.44 -3.90
C GLY A 258 -14.35 -1.55 -5.40
N ASN A 259 -13.08 -1.53 -5.75
CA ASN A 259 -12.59 -1.68 -7.12
C ASN A 259 -12.27 -3.15 -7.43
N ALA A 260 -12.33 -3.52 -8.69
CA ALA A 260 -11.57 -4.65 -9.21
C ALA A 260 -10.17 -4.17 -9.63
N ILE A 261 -9.20 -5.07 -9.71
CA ILE A 261 -7.82 -4.72 -10.01
C ILE A 261 -7.18 -5.66 -11.02
N VAL A 262 -6.41 -5.08 -11.95
CA VAL A 262 -5.48 -5.78 -12.83
C VAL A 262 -4.05 -5.43 -12.43
N VAL A 263 -3.31 -6.41 -11.91
CA VAL A 263 -1.92 -6.24 -11.47
C VAL A 263 -1.00 -6.72 -12.58
N LYS A 264 -0.19 -5.83 -13.16
CA LYS A 264 0.95 -6.20 -14.02
C LYS A 264 2.20 -6.38 -13.17
N ALA A 265 2.59 -7.62 -12.92
CA ALA A 265 3.83 -7.92 -12.22
C ALA A 265 5.03 -7.78 -13.16
N SER A 266 6.21 -7.53 -12.60
CA SER A 266 7.45 -7.65 -13.35
C SER A 266 7.67 -9.09 -13.80
N GLU A 267 8.07 -9.24 -15.06
CA GLU A 267 8.45 -10.50 -15.70
C GLU A 267 9.61 -11.20 -14.98
N LEU A 268 10.43 -10.47 -14.20
CA LEU A 268 11.50 -11.03 -13.38
C LEU A 268 10.99 -11.84 -12.18
N VAL A 269 9.72 -11.67 -11.78
CA VAL A 269 9.09 -12.37 -10.65
C VAL A 269 7.74 -12.97 -11.04
N ALA A 270 7.59 -13.36 -12.31
CA ALA A 270 6.33 -13.86 -12.84
C ALA A 270 5.84 -15.11 -12.07
N TRP A 271 6.76 -16.02 -11.71
CA TRP A 271 6.41 -17.25 -11.00
C TRP A 271 5.81 -16.99 -9.61
N SER A 272 6.45 -16.16 -8.78
CA SER A 272 5.94 -15.83 -7.45
C SER A 272 4.66 -15.02 -7.52
N ALA A 273 4.54 -14.10 -8.49
CA ALA A 273 3.32 -13.31 -8.68
C ALA A 273 2.08 -14.17 -8.95
N HIS A 274 2.22 -15.23 -9.77
CA HIS A 274 1.15 -16.21 -9.99
C HIS A 274 0.68 -16.87 -8.69
N TYR A 275 1.61 -17.34 -7.86
CA TYR A 275 1.28 -17.93 -6.56
C TYR A 275 0.52 -16.95 -5.65
N PHE A 276 0.96 -15.68 -5.56
CA PHE A 276 0.30 -14.70 -4.71
C PHE A 276 -1.10 -14.33 -5.20
N VAL A 277 -1.29 -14.12 -6.50
CA VAL A 277 -2.61 -13.77 -7.05
C VAL A 277 -3.58 -14.94 -6.97
N ASP A 278 -3.13 -16.17 -7.21
CA ASP A 278 -3.97 -17.36 -7.07
C ASP A 278 -4.42 -17.57 -5.61
N ALA A 279 -3.53 -17.29 -4.65
CA ALA A 279 -3.89 -17.32 -3.23
C ALA A 279 -4.93 -16.26 -2.85
N VAL A 280 -4.83 -15.04 -3.38
CA VAL A 280 -5.84 -13.99 -3.19
C VAL A 280 -7.18 -14.40 -3.80
N ARG A 281 -7.17 -14.98 -5.00
CA ARG A 281 -8.39 -15.49 -5.65
C ARG A 281 -9.07 -16.55 -4.81
N GLU A 282 -8.31 -17.43 -4.17
CA GLU A 282 -8.86 -18.41 -3.25
C GLU A 282 -9.42 -17.77 -1.97
N CYS A 283 -8.78 -16.72 -1.45
CA CYS A 283 -9.34 -15.92 -0.35
C CYS A 283 -10.69 -15.27 -0.71
N LEU A 284 -10.83 -14.80 -1.95
CA LEU A 284 -12.09 -14.27 -2.47
C LEU A 284 -13.16 -15.36 -2.55
N ARG A 285 -12.85 -16.52 -3.15
CA ARG A 285 -13.77 -17.67 -3.24
C ARG A 285 -14.26 -18.12 -1.87
N ALA A 286 -13.33 -18.32 -0.92
CA ALA A 286 -13.67 -18.73 0.44
C ALA A 286 -14.47 -17.67 1.21
N SER A 287 -14.43 -16.41 0.76
CA SER A 287 -15.25 -15.32 1.29
C SER A 287 -16.59 -15.16 0.57
N GLY A 288 -16.91 -16.01 -0.42
CA GLY A 288 -18.13 -15.94 -1.23
C GLY A 288 -18.12 -14.81 -2.27
N CYS A 289 -16.94 -14.36 -2.67
CA CYS A 289 -16.73 -13.27 -3.62
C CYS A 289 -16.17 -13.80 -4.95
N ASP A 290 -16.39 -13.05 -6.03
CA ASP A 290 -15.91 -13.43 -7.36
C ASP A 290 -14.37 -13.32 -7.44
N PRO A 291 -13.64 -14.41 -7.74
CA PRO A 291 -12.18 -14.38 -7.89
C PRO A 291 -11.72 -13.51 -9.07
N GLU A 292 -12.58 -13.25 -10.05
CA GLU A 292 -12.23 -12.45 -11.23
C GLU A 292 -12.01 -10.96 -10.91
N LEU A 293 -12.35 -10.52 -9.68
CA LEU A 293 -12.01 -9.17 -9.16
C LEU A 293 -10.52 -8.86 -9.18
N VAL A 294 -9.67 -9.89 -9.20
CA VAL A 294 -8.22 -9.73 -9.26
C VAL A 294 -7.71 -10.47 -10.49
N GLN A 295 -7.01 -9.76 -11.37
CA GLN A 295 -6.31 -10.33 -12.51
C GLN A 295 -4.82 -10.08 -12.40
N LEU A 296 -4.02 -11.06 -12.83
CA LEU A 296 -2.59 -10.93 -13.00
C LEU A 296 -2.27 -10.78 -14.49
N VAL A 297 -1.42 -9.83 -14.83
CA VAL A 297 -0.77 -9.69 -16.13
C VAL A 297 0.73 -9.91 -15.94
N THR A 298 1.30 -10.81 -16.74
CA THR A 298 2.74 -11.04 -16.84
C THR A 298 3.11 -10.97 -18.30
N CYS A 299 3.60 -9.82 -18.73
CA CYS A 299 3.90 -9.54 -20.13
C CYS A 299 5.28 -8.90 -20.26
N PHE A 300 5.84 -8.99 -21.47
CA PHE A 300 7.01 -8.20 -21.83
C PHE A 300 6.65 -6.72 -22.02
N PRO A 301 7.64 -5.80 -21.98
CA PRO A 301 7.40 -4.37 -22.07
C PRO A 301 6.58 -3.93 -23.29
N GLU A 302 6.73 -4.62 -24.41
CA GLU A 302 6.07 -4.30 -25.69
C GLU A 302 4.53 -4.44 -25.62
N GLU A 303 4.03 -5.28 -24.71
CA GLU A 303 2.60 -5.55 -24.53
C GLU A 303 1.97 -4.72 -23.40
N ALA A 304 2.78 -4.05 -22.57
CA ALA A 304 2.30 -3.36 -21.36
C ALA A 304 1.32 -2.21 -21.66
N GLU A 305 1.43 -1.60 -22.83
CA GLU A 305 0.52 -0.54 -23.28
C GLU A 305 -0.94 -1.00 -23.40
N ALA A 306 -1.17 -2.30 -23.61
CA ALA A 306 -2.52 -2.85 -23.62
C ALA A 306 -3.25 -2.63 -22.29
N LEU A 307 -2.51 -2.55 -21.18
CA LEU A 307 -3.04 -2.18 -19.87
C LEU A 307 -3.03 -0.66 -19.66
N THR A 308 -1.90 0.01 -19.90
CA THR A 308 -1.73 1.42 -19.52
C THR A 308 -2.47 2.41 -20.41
N GLN A 309 -2.91 1.98 -21.61
CA GLN A 309 -3.72 2.78 -22.54
C GLN A 309 -5.17 2.28 -22.64
N SER A 310 -5.60 1.41 -21.73
CA SER A 310 -6.97 0.87 -21.78
C SER A 310 -7.98 1.88 -21.23
N ALA A 311 -9.02 2.17 -22.02
CA ALA A 311 -10.14 3.02 -21.62
C ALA A 311 -10.96 2.44 -20.44
N ASP A 312 -10.79 1.15 -20.16
CA ASP A 312 -11.47 0.46 -19.05
C ASP A 312 -10.72 0.53 -17.72
N ILE A 313 -9.52 1.13 -17.70
CA ILE A 313 -8.73 1.35 -16.48
C ILE A 313 -8.93 2.78 -15.97
N ALA A 314 -9.58 2.91 -14.82
CA ALA A 314 -9.98 4.18 -14.23
C ALA A 314 -8.85 4.87 -13.42
N HIS A 315 -7.82 4.13 -13.01
CA HIS A 315 -6.64 4.66 -12.33
C HIS A 315 -5.47 3.68 -12.47
N LEU A 316 -4.24 4.20 -12.55
CA LEU A 316 -3.00 3.42 -12.58
C LEU A 316 -2.13 3.72 -11.37
N THR A 317 -1.70 2.69 -10.65
CA THR A 317 -0.57 2.79 -9.72
C THR A 317 0.67 2.19 -10.38
N PHE A 318 1.76 2.93 -10.46
CA PHE A 318 3.03 2.43 -10.96
C PHE A 318 4.10 2.49 -9.87
N ILE A 319 4.75 1.36 -9.65
CA ILE A 319 5.85 1.17 -8.71
C ILE A 319 7.06 0.67 -9.50
N GLY A 320 8.12 1.48 -9.60
CA GLY A 320 9.29 1.09 -10.40
C GLY A 320 10.28 2.22 -10.69
N SER A 321 11.05 2.10 -11.77
CA SER A 321 12.10 3.06 -12.09
C SER A 321 11.56 4.38 -12.66
N GLU A 322 12.33 5.46 -12.51
CA GLU A 322 11.99 6.79 -13.06
C GLU A 322 11.68 6.74 -14.56
N HIS A 323 12.51 6.02 -15.32
CA HIS A 323 12.40 5.93 -16.77
C HIS A 323 11.07 5.29 -17.20
N VAL A 324 10.73 4.13 -16.64
CA VAL A 324 9.50 3.42 -16.99
C VAL A 324 8.28 4.16 -16.45
N GLY A 325 8.36 4.78 -15.28
CA GLY A 325 7.26 5.58 -14.73
C GLY A 325 6.87 6.76 -15.64
N ARG A 326 7.84 7.39 -16.32
CA ARG A 326 7.57 8.42 -17.34
C ARG A 326 6.82 7.84 -18.54
N LEU A 327 7.22 6.66 -19.02
CA LEU A 327 6.54 5.98 -20.13
C LEU A 327 5.09 5.64 -19.78
N VAL A 328 4.85 5.11 -18.56
CA VAL A 328 3.49 4.81 -18.08
C VAL A 328 2.64 6.07 -17.96
N ALA A 329 3.19 7.15 -17.39
CA ALA A 329 2.47 8.41 -17.29
C ALA A 329 2.13 8.99 -18.67
N GLN A 330 3.03 8.90 -19.65
CA GLN A 330 2.78 9.32 -21.03
C GLN A 330 1.68 8.46 -21.67
N ALA A 331 1.76 7.13 -21.55
CA ALA A 331 0.77 6.22 -22.09
C ALA A 331 -0.64 6.48 -21.52
N ALA A 332 -0.73 6.75 -20.21
CA ALA A 332 -2.00 7.03 -19.53
C ALA A 332 -2.71 8.30 -20.04
N THR A 333 -1.98 9.25 -20.64
CA THR A 333 -2.59 10.48 -21.18
C THR A 333 -3.57 10.23 -22.32
N LYS A 334 -3.46 9.10 -23.01
CA LYS A 334 -4.34 8.72 -24.11
C LYS A 334 -5.82 8.63 -23.69
N GLU A 335 -6.07 8.15 -22.47
CA GLU A 335 -7.41 8.01 -21.89
C GLU A 335 -7.62 8.97 -20.70
N LEU A 336 -6.69 9.90 -20.47
CA LEU A 336 -6.63 10.78 -19.31
C LEU A 336 -6.71 10.02 -17.96
N THR A 337 -6.19 8.79 -17.94
CA THR A 337 -6.20 7.95 -16.73
C THR A 337 -5.29 8.57 -15.67
N PRO A 338 -5.79 8.86 -14.45
CA PRO A 338 -4.96 9.35 -13.36
C PRO A 338 -3.93 8.29 -12.97
N VAL A 339 -2.70 8.75 -12.67
CA VAL A 339 -1.58 7.87 -12.31
C VAL A 339 -1.02 8.27 -10.95
N THR A 340 -0.80 7.28 -10.08
CA THR A 340 0.07 7.41 -8.91
C THR A 340 1.42 6.81 -9.24
N LEU A 341 2.48 7.61 -9.18
CA LEU A 341 3.85 7.18 -9.46
C LEU A 341 4.64 7.09 -8.15
N GLU A 342 5.01 5.88 -7.75
CA GLU A 342 6.05 5.69 -6.75
C GLU A 342 7.31 5.18 -7.45
N LEU A 343 8.30 6.06 -7.52
CA LEU A 343 9.52 5.83 -8.29
C LEU A 343 10.73 5.74 -7.37
N GLY A 344 11.85 5.34 -7.96
CA GLY A 344 13.12 5.19 -7.28
C GLY A 344 13.57 6.34 -6.37
N GLY A 345 14.48 5.98 -5.47
CA GLY A 345 15.05 6.86 -4.46
C GLY A 345 16.54 7.10 -4.69
N LYS A 346 17.08 8.04 -3.91
CA LYS A 346 18.52 8.19 -3.68
C LYS A 346 18.68 8.68 -2.26
N ASP A 347 18.10 7.92 -1.34
CA ASP A 347 17.69 8.43 -0.05
C ASP A 347 18.91 8.80 0.81
N PRO A 348 18.94 10.04 1.35
CA PRO A 348 20.00 10.48 2.22
C PRO A 348 19.75 10.08 3.68
N ALA A 349 20.81 9.74 4.38
CA ALA A 349 20.86 9.73 5.84
C ALA A 349 21.86 10.78 6.32
N ILE A 350 21.38 11.81 7.00
CA ILE A 350 22.24 12.82 7.62
C ILE A 350 22.68 12.32 9.00
N LEU A 351 23.98 12.16 9.22
CA LEU A 351 24.58 11.76 10.49
C LEU A 351 25.31 12.97 11.07
N LEU A 352 24.76 13.53 12.15
CA LEU A 352 25.39 14.65 12.86
C LEU A 352 26.50 14.18 13.78
N ARG A 353 27.38 15.10 14.20
CA ARG A 353 28.54 14.82 15.07
C ARG A 353 28.20 14.04 16.34
N ASP A 354 27.01 14.26 16.91
CA ASP A 354 26.52 13.63 18.14
C ASP A 354 25.66 12.37 17.87
N ALA A 355 25.62 11.87 16.64
CA ALA A 355 24.96 10.61 16.32
C ALA A 355 25.66 9.44 17.04
N ASP A 356 24.88 8.57 17.69
CA ASP A 356 25.40 7.37 18.33
C ASP A 356 25.72 6.29 17.28
N LEU A 357 26.90 6.39 16.68
CA LEU A 357 27.35 5.47 15.65
C LEU A 357 27.44 4.01 16.11
N LYS A 358 27.67 3.77 17.41
CA LYS A 358 27.76 2.42 17.95
C LYS A 358 26.37 1.80 18.03
N TYR A 359 25.39 2.55 18.53
CA TYR A 359 24.00 2.11 18.61
C TYR A 359 23.38 1.91 17.21
N PHE A 360 23.52 2.91 16.32
CA PHE A 360 22.93 2.87 14.99
C PHE A 360 23.74 2.11 13.93
N GLY A 361 24.93 1.60 14.26
CA GLY A 361 25.78 0.89 13.30
C GLY A 361 25.07 -0.27 12.61
N SER A 362 24.24 -1.03 13.33
CA SER A 362 23.42 -2.10 12.72
C SER A 362 22.31 -1.57 11.81
N THR A 363 21.71 -0.44 12.19
CA THR A 363 20.73 0.27 11.36
C THR A 363 21.35 0.70 10.03
N PHE A 364 22.57 1.25 10.04
CA PHE A 364 23.28 1.64 8.83
C PHE A 364 23.62 0.46 7.91
N MET A 365 23.99 -0.68 8.48
CA MET A 365 24.21 -1.90 7.70
C MET A 365 22.91 -2.35 7.01
N ARG A 366 21.81 -2.43 7.76
CA ARG A 366 20.53 -2.88 7.19
C ARG A 366 19.96 -1.91 6.17
N SER A 367 20.10 -0.61 6.38
CA SER A 367 19.54 0.39 5.49
C SER A 367 20.17 0.40 4.10
N CYS A 368 21.44 -0.02 4.00
CA CYS A 368 22.17 -0.09 2.74
C CYS A 368 22.13 -1.49 2.11
N PHE A 369 22.24 -2.57 2.90
CA PHE A 369 22.46 -3.92 2.38
C PHE A 369 21.24 -4.85 2.35
N GLN A 370 20.12 -4.47 2.99
CA GLN A 370 18.89 -5.27 2.94
C GLN A 370 18.46 -5.50 1.49
N GLY A 371 18.21 -6.76 1.13
CA GLY A 371 17.86 -7.14 -0.25
C GLY A 371 18.97 -6.86 -1.27
N ALA A 372 20.24 -6.87 -0.84
CA ALA A 372 21.39 -6.44 -1.63
C ALA A 372 21.28 -4.99 -2.13
N GLY A 373 20.68 -4.10 -1.33
CA GLY A 373 20.47 -2.68 -1.66
C GLY A 373 19.35 -2.43 -2.68
N GLN A 374 18.59 -3.46 -3.07
CA GLN A 374 17.47 -3.35 -4.00
C GLN A 374 16.20 -2.90 -3.28
N ASN A 375 16.25 -1.73 -2.63
CA ASN A 375 15.18 -1.19 -1.81
C ASN A 375 14.99 0.31 -2.13
N CYS A 376 13.79 0.72 -2.56
CA CYS A 376 13.54 2.11 -2.97
C CYS A 376 13.79 3.11 -1.84
N ILE A 377 13.48 2.72 -0.59
CA ILE A 377 13.74 3.51 0.63
C ILE A 377 15.04 3.10 1.35
N GLY A 378 15.92 2.37 0.67
CA GLY A 378 17.26 2.06 1.17
C GLY A 378 18.14 3.30 1.19
N ILE A 379 18.99 3.42 2.21
CA ILE A 379 19.92 4.56 2.30
C ILE A 379 21.05 4.32 1.30
N GLU A 380 21.12 5.18 0.29
CA GLU A 380 22.19 5.18 -0.72
C GLU A 380 23.20 6.31 -0.52
N ARG A 381 22.91 7.30 0.33
CA ARG A 381 23.81 8.43 0.61
C ARG A 381 23.89 8.70 2.11
N PHE A 382 25.01 8.35 2.72
CA PHE A 382 25.32 8.74 4.09
C PHE A 382 25.98 10.12 4.04
N VAL A 383 25.24 11.16 4.41
CA VAL A 383 25.71 12.54 4.52
C VAL A 383 26.23 12.75 5.94
N VAL A 384 27.54 12.76 6.13
CA VAL A 384 28.16 12.56 7.45
C VAL A 384 28.97 13.78 7.87
N ASP A 385 28.82 14.22 9.10
CA ASP A 385 29.66 15.29 9.66
C ASP A 385 31.12 14.85 9.60
N GLU A 386 31.99 15.67 8.99
CA GLU A 386 33.38 15.31 8.73
C GLU A 386 34.13 14.85 9.99
N ALA A 387 33.75 15.35 11.17
CA ALA A 387 34.38 15.00 12.45
C ALA A 387 34.15 13.54 12.89
N ILE A 388 33.22 12.82 12.26
CA ILE A 388 32.88 11.43 12.62
C ILE A 388 33.03 10.43 11.48
N VAL A 389 33.51 10.85 10.30
CA VAL A 389 33.70 9.97 9.13
C VAL A 389 34.61 8.79 9.46
N ASP A 390 35.79 9.04 10.02
CA ASP A 390 36.75 7.98 10.35
C ASP A 390 36.18 6.98 11.36
N ARG A 391 35.42 7.48 12.35
CA ARG A 391 34.75 6.64 13.35
C ARG A 391 33.65 5.78 12.73
N LEU A 392 32.88 6.33 11.80
CA LEU A 392 31.87 5.57 11.06
C LEU A 392 32.54 4.47 10.23
N VAL A 393 33.58 4.83 9.46
CA VAL A 393 34.33 3.87 8.62
C VAL A 393 34.91 2.74 9.46
N ALA A 394 35.52 3.04 10.61
CA ALA A 394 36.06 2.03 11.52
C ALA A 394 34.99 1.05 12.07
N ILE A 395 33.72 1.47 12.13
CA ILE A 395 32.60 0.61 12.57
C ILE A 395 32.04 -0.21 11.41
N VAL A 396 31.85 0.38 10.23
CA VAL A 396 31.14 -0.28 9.13
C VAL A 396 32.05 -1.11 8.24
N GLU A 397 33.29 -0.69 7.99
CA GLU A 397 34.24 -1.39 7.10
C GLU A 397 34.42 -2.87 7.45
N PRO A 398 34.77 -3.26 8.70
CA PRO A 398 34.99 -4.67 9.02
C PRO A 398 33.70 -5.49 8.90
N ARG A 399 32.55 -4.87 9.18
CA ARG A 399 31.23 -5.51 9.09
C ARG A 399 30.81 -5.74 7.63
N ILE A 400 31.08 -4.77 6.75
CA ILE A 400 30.83 -4.87 5.31
C ILE A 400 31.68 -5.98 4.70
N ARG A 401 32.97 -6.04 5.06
CA ARG A 401 33.89 -7.08 4.57
C ARG A 401 33.49 -8.49 5.00
N ASP A 402 32.88 -8.62 6.16
CA ASP A 402 32.50 -9.91 6.75
C ASP A 402 31.13 -10.45 6.26
N LEU A 403 30.35 -9.65 5.52
CA LEU A 403 29.07 -10.09 4.97
C LEU A 403 29.23 -11.33 4.08
N LYS A 404 28.48 -12.40 4.39
CA LYS A 404 28.47 -13.64 3.63
C LYS A 404 27.35 -13.63 2.61
N LEU A 405 27.73 -13.72 1.33
CA LEU A 405 26.81 -13.82 0.21
C LEU A 405 26.51 -15.29 -0.07
N GLY A 406 25.26 -15.62 -0.38
CA GLY A 406 24.86 -16.98 -0.69
C GLY A 406 23.39 -17.12 -1.08
N SER A 407 22.96 -18.33 -1.43
CA SER A 407 21.54 -18.64 -1.61
C SER A 407 20.96 -18.95 -0.24
N PHE A 408 20.10 -18.08 0.28
CA PHE A 408 19.42 -18.37 1.55
C PHE A 408 18.54 -19.63 1.44
N MET A 409 18.00 -19.91 0.24
CA MET A 409 17.17 -21.10 -0.03
C MET A 409 17.94 -22.42 0.05
N ASP A 410 19.24 -22.40 -0.23
CA ASP A 410 20.03 -23.62 -0.46
C ASP A 410 21.25 -23.76 0.46
N ASP A 411 21.70 -22.67 1.09
CA ASP A 411 22.86 -22.64 1.99
C ASP A 411 22.44 -22.44 3.46
N ALA A 412 21.31 -21.78 3.72
CA ALA A 412 20.81 -21.50 5.07
C ALA A 412 19.62 -22.40 5.45
N SER A 413 19.36 -22.53 6.75
CA SER A 413 18.22 -23.30 7.27
C SER A 413 16.97 -22.42 7.47
N PHE A 414 15.82 -22.86 6.98
CA PHE A 414 14.51 -22.30 7.31
C PHE A 414 13.97 -22.90 8.64
N GLY A 415 13.44 -22.05 9.52
CA GLY A 415 12.64 -22.47 10.68
C GLY A 415 13.39 -23.02 11.91
N ALA A 416 12.65 -23.15 13.02
CA ALA A 416 13.10 -23.69 14.33
C ALA A 416 13.35 -25.22 14.35
N SER A 417 13.23 -25.88 13.20
CA SER A 417 13.52 -27.30 12.95
C SER A 417 15.02 -27.62 12.81
N SER A 418 15.91 -26.67 13.13
CA SER A 418 17.33 -26.94 13.42
C SER A 418 17.54 -27.78 14.69
N ARG A 419 16.46 -28.22 15.38
CA ARG A 419 16.51 -29.36 16.31
C ARG A 419 16.68 -30.69 15.56
N GLY A 420 17.83 -30.87 14.88
CA GLY A 420 18.25 -32.16 14.34
C GLY A 420 18.90 -32.19 12.95
N GLY A 421 19.07 -31.04 12.27
CA GLY A 421 19.67 -30.98 10.93
C GLY A 421 20.97 -30.17 10.90
N LYS A 422 21.88 -30.49 9.97
CA LYS A 422 23.15 -29.77 9.73
C LYS A 422 22.95 -28.25 9.86
N GLN A 423 23.79 -27.61 10.65
CA GLN A 423 23.82 -26.16 10.77
C GLN A 423 24.09 -25.56 9.39
N GLY A 424 23.07 -24.90 8.80
CA GLY A 424 23.24 -24.17 7.55
C GLY A 424 24.31 -23.10 7.67
N ASP A 425 24.94 -22.76 6.55
CA ASP A 425 25.96 -21.72 6.51
C ASP A 425 25.32 -20.34 6.76
N ARG A 426 26.13 -19.43 7.30
CA ARG A 426 25.74 -18.03 7.47
C ARG A 426 25.56 -17.38 6.10
N VAL A 427 24.35 -16.88 5.83
CA VAL A 427 24.03 -16.05 4.65
C VAL A 427 23.45 -14.72 5.15
N ASP A 428 24.21 -13.65 4.99
CA ASP A 428 23.80 -12.30 5.41
C ASP A 428 23.16 -11.50 4.28
N MET A 429 23.58 -11.76 3.03
CA MET A 429 23.11 -11.03 1.85
C MET A 429 22.83 -11.99 0.70
N GLY A 430 21.67 -11.80 0.05
CA GLY A 430 21.26 -12.57 -1.12
C GLY A 430 21.89 -12.10 -2.43
N ALA A 431 21.38 -12.63 -3.53
CA ALA A 431 21.74 -12.18 -4.88
C ALA A 431 20.93 -10.93 -5.29
N MET A 432 21.45 -10.21 -6.29
CA MET A 432 20.67 -9.23 -7.05
C MET A 432 19.74 -9.96 -8.02
N ILE A 433 18.61 -9.34 -8.42
CA ILE A 433 17.64 -9.98 -9.33
C ILE A 433 18.24 -10.26 -10.72
N THR A 434 19.21 -9.46 -11.13
CA THR A 434 19.83 -9.48 -12.47
C THR A 434 21.22 -8.89 -12.42
N ASP A 435 22.11 -9.34 -13.31
CA ASP A 435 23.44 -8.81 -13.52
C ASP A 435 23.51 -7.68 -14.56
N ALA A 436 22.38 -7.32 -15.18
CA ALA A 436 22.29 -6.38 -16.30
C ALA A 436 22.94 -5.01 -16.04
N ARG A 437 23.03 -4.56 -14.78
CA ARG A 437 23.65 -3.28 -14.39
C ARG A 437 25.06 -3.39 -13.81
N PHE A 438 25.64 -4.58 -13.70
CA PHE A 438 26.93 -4.76 -13.00
C PHE A 438 28.07 -3.96 -13.64
N ALA A 439 28.16 -3.93 -14.97
CA ALA A 439 29.20 -3.18 -15.67
C ALA A 439 29.07 -1.66 -15.41
N HIS A 440 27.83 -1.15 -15.40
CA HIS A 440 27.55 0.26 -15.11
C HIS A 440 27.87 0.62 -13.66
N LEU A 441 27.57 -0.27 -12.71
CA LEU A 441 27.92 -0.08 -11.30
C LEU A 441 29.45 0.00 -11.11
N GLU A 442 30.20 -0.92 -11.73
CA GLU A 442 31.68 -0.89 -11.70
C GLU A 442 32.21 0.41 -12.29
N GLN A 443 31.64 0.87 -13.42
CA GLN A 443 32.01 2.13 -14.04
C GLN A 443 31.74 3.33 -13.11
N LEU A 444 30.55 3.44 -12.52
CA LEU A 444 30.21 4.51 -11.58
C LEU A 444 31.17 4.58 -10.39
N ILE A 445 31.57 3.41 -9.86
CA ILE A 445 32.50 3.31 -8.74
C ILE A 445 33.90 3.74 -9.18
N GLN A 446 34.39 3.27 -10.33
CA GLN A 446 35.68 3.66 -10.87
C GLN A 446 35.74 5.16 -11.20
N ASP A 447 34.67 5.73 -11.76
CA ASP A 447 34.55 7.15 -12.04
C ASP A 447 34.61 8.00 -10.77
N ALA A 448 33.95 7.56 -9.70
CA ALA A 448 34.03 8.23 -8.41
C ALA A 448 35.44 8.17 -7.82
N VAL A 449 36.14 7.03 -7.95
CA VAL A 449 37.54 6.89 -7.53
C VAL A 449 38.46 7.82 -8.31
N ARG A 450 38.29 7.90 -9.64
CA ARG A 450 39.04 8.85 -10.50
C ARG A 450 38.81 10.31 -10.08
N GLN A 451 37.64 10.62 -9.54
CA GLN A 451 37.26 11.95 -9.06
C GLN A 451 37.64 12.22 -7.59
N GLY A 452 38.36 11.31 -6.94
CA GLY A 452 38.92 11.50 -5.60
C GLY A 452 38.22 10.76 -4.47
N ALA A 453 37.16 9.98 -4.75
CA ALA A 453 36.59 9.08 -3.75
C ALA A 453 37.53 7.90 -3.46
N LYS A 454 37.43 7.33 -2.26
CA LYS A 454 38.21 6.17 -1.83
C LYS A 454 37.34 4.93 -1.78
N LEU A 455 37.66 3.94 -2.60
CA LEU A 455 37.08 2.60 -2.51
C LEU A 455 37.75 1.83 -1.37
N VAL A 456 37.01 1.57 -0.30
CA VAL A 456 37.53 0.91 0.92
C VAL A 456 37.32 -0.60 0.87
N VAL A 457 36.16 -1.05 0.39
CA VAL A 457 35.77 -2.47 0.26
C VAL A 457 34.92 -2.64 -0.99
N GLY A 458 35.03 -3.80 -1.65
CA GLY A 458 34.12 -4.23 -2.72
C GLY A 458 34.38 -3.58 -4.07
N GLY A 459 33.29 -3.19 -4.76
CA GLY A 459 33.30 -2.47 -6.02
C GLY A 459 33.29 -3.32 -7.30
N LYS A 460 32.98 -4.62 -7.20
CA LYS A 460 33.00 -5.53 -8.36
C LYS A 460 32.00 -6.67 -8.25
N ARG A 461 31.81 -7.41 -9.34
CA ARG A 461 31.11 -8.71 -9.32
C ARG A 461 31.74 -9.67 -8.31
N PHE A 462 30.91 -10.47 -7.64
CA PHE A 462 31.36 -11.53 -6.74
C PHE A 462 31.21 -12.89 -7.41
N GLU A 463 32.33 -13.55 -7.69
CA GLU A 463 32.35 -14.92 -8.21
C GLU A 463 32.10 -15.90 -7.05
N HIS A 464 30.85 -16.32 -6.89
CA HIS A 464 30.49 -17.22 -5.80
C HIS A 464 31.10 -18.62 -6.02
N PRO A 465 31.76 -19.22 -5.01
CA PRO A 465 32.48 -20.49 -5.17
C PRO A 465 31.58 -21.68 -5.55
N LYS A 466 30.37 -21.72 -4.96
CA LYS A 466 29.32 -22.72 -5.25
C LYS A 466 28.42 -22.32 -6.43
N TRP A 467 27.76 -21.17 -6.35
CA TRP A 467 26.79 -20.67 -7.32
C TRP A 467 27.39 -19.79 -8.41
N LYS A 468 28.16 -20.38 -9.32
CA LYS A 468 28.96 -19.64 -10.34
C LYS A 468 28.14 -18.76 -11.29
N HIS A 469 26.86 -19.09 -11.50
CA HIS A 469 25.96 -18.35 -12.40
C HIS A 469 24.96 -17.46 -11.65
N GLY A 470 25.10 -17.33 -10.32
CA GLY A 470 24.27 -16.43 -9.51
C GLY A 470 24.70 -14.96 -9.66
N HIS A 471 23.74 -14.05 -9.49
CA HIS A 471 23.93 -12.61 -9.69
C HIS A 471 24.40 -11.92 -8.42
N TYR A 472 25.69 -12.03 -8.09
CA TYR A 472 26.26 -11.45 -6.88
C TYR A 472 27.16 -10.23 -7.16
N PHE A 473 26.96 -9.16 -6.40
CA PHE A 473 27.82 -7.98 -6.39
C PHE A 473 28.40 -7.77 -4.99
N THR A 474 29.69 -7.44 -4.88
CA THR A 474 30.34 -7.30 -3.57
C THR A 474 29.74 -6.13 -2.78
N PRO A 475 29.45 -6.29 -1.48
CA PRO A 475 29.16 -5.17 -0.59
C PRO A 475 30.28 -4.13 -0.68
N THR A 476 29.90 -2.89 -1.00
CA THR A 476 30.86 -1.85 -1.38
C THR A 476 30.82 -0.70 -0.38
N LEU A 477 32.00 -0.19 -0.01
CA LEU A 477 32.15 1.03 0.79
C LEU A 477 32.97 2.05 0.03
N LEU A 478 32.38 3.21 -0.24
CA LEU A 478 33.00 4.34 -0.93
C LEU A 478 32.94 5.58 -0.04
N VAL A 479 34.09 6.23 0.18
CA VAL A 479 34.22 7.38 1.09
C VAL A 479 34.72 8.61 0.35
N GLY A 480 34.23 9.79 0.72
CA GLY A 480 34.66 11.06 0.10
C GLY A 480 33.92 11.37 -1.21
N VAL A 481 32.67 10.91 -1.33
CA VAL A 481 31.85 11.19 -2.51
C VAL A 481 31.28 12.61 -2.42
N THR A 482 31.36 13.35 -3.52
CA THR A 482 30.81 14.71 -3.64
C THR A 482 29.55 14.72 -4.51
N THR A 483 28.78 15.81 -4.43
CA THR A 483 27.56 16.00 -5.23
C THR A 483 27.79 16.10 -6.73
N SER A 484 29.03 16.34 -7.19
CA SER A 484 29.40 16.37 -8.61
C SER A 484 29.60 14.98 -9.21
N MET A 485 29.80 13.95 -8.39
CA MET A 485 30.03 12.59 -8.88
C MET A 485 28.71 11.94 -9.31
N ALA A 486 28.71 11.19 -10.43
CA ALA A 486 27.52 10.52 -10.95
C ALA A 486 26.90 9.54 -9.93
N ILE A 487 27.74 8.82 -9.18
CA ILE A 487 27.31 7.86 -8.15
C ILE A 487 26.48 8.50 -7.02
N ALA A 488 26.60 9.81 -6.80
CA ALA A 488 25.80 10.55 -5.82
C ALA A 488 24.39 10.91 -6.34
N ASN A 489 24.19 10.88 -7.66
CA ASN A 489 22.98 11.41 -8.30
C ASN A 489 22.14 10.32 -8.99
N GLU A 490 22.75 9.20 -9.34
CA GLU A 490 22.09 8.06 -9.96
C GLU A 490 21.69 7.01 -8.91
N GLU A 491 20.46 6.50 -9.01
CA GLU A 491 19.99 5.37 -8.20
C GLU A 491 20.76 4.11 -8.58
N LEU A 492 21.40 3.50 -7.59
CA LEU A 492 22.24 2.31 -7.78
C LEU A 492 21.41 1.05 -7.70
N PHE A 493 20.49 1.00 -6.73
CA PHE A 493 19.68 -0.17 -6.43
C PHE A 493 20.56 -1.42 -6.23
N ALA A 494 21.65 -1.23 -5.48
CA ALA A 494 22.79 -2.14 -5.37
C ALA A 494 23.47 -1.97 -3.99
N PRO A 495 24.30 -2.94 -3.53
CA PRO A 495 24.84 -2.93 -2.17
C PRO A 495 26.06 -1.99 -2.05
N VAL A 496 25.84 -0.68 -2.15
CA VAL A 496 26.89 0.35 -2.16
C VAL A 496 26.66 1.41 -1.08
N PHE A 497 27.52 1.40 -0.08
CA PHE A 497 27.54 2.34 1.04
C PHE A 497 28.37 3.58 0.67
N VAL A 498 27.70 4.68 0.31
CA VAL A 498 28.34 5.93 -0.11
C VAL A 498 28.40 6.91 1.05
N VAL A 499 29.62 7.31 1.46
CA VAL A 499 29.85 8.35 2.49
C VAL A 499 30.21 9.68 1.83
N MET A 500 29.40 10.69 2.13
CA MET A 500 29.49 12.06 1.65
C MET A 500 29.75 13.00 2.84
N PRO A 501 31.00 13.46 3.07
CA PRO A 501 31.31 14.34 4.19
C PRO A 501 30.70 15.73 3.99
N PHE A 502 30.28 16.37 5.09
CA PHE A 502 29.96 17.79 5.14
C PHE A 502 30.69 18.48 6.30
N LYS A 503 30.85 19.80 6.20
CA LYS A 503 31.60 20.60 7.17
C LYS A 503 30.98 20.50 8.57
N SER A 504 31.81 20.30 9.59
CA SER A 504 31.31 20.06 10.95
C SER A 504 30.48 21.23 11.48
N GLY A 505 29.30 20.91 12.02
CA GLY A 505 28.36 21.90 12.56
C GLY A 505 27.54 22.68 11.54
N ASP A 506 27.73 22.47 10.23
CA ASP A 506 26.98 23.15 9.16
C ASP A 506 25.75 22.34 8.74
N LEU A 507 24.65 22.50 9.48
CA LEU A 507 23.39 21.78 9.20
C LEU A 507 22.80 22.15 7.83
N ASP A 508 23.00 23.38 7.37
CA ASP A 508 22.49 23.84 6.08
C ASP A 508 23.26 23.20 4.92
N ALA A 509 24.59 23.02 5.05
CA ALA A 509 25.37 22.23 4.09
C ALA A 509 24.91 20.77 4.04
N ALA A 510 24.62 20.14 5.19
CA ALA A 510 24.09 18.78 5.25
C ALA A 510 22.74 18.66 4.52
N VAL A 511 21.82 19.60 4.76
CA VAL A 511 20.53 19.70 4.06
C VAL A 511 20.73 19.94 2.57
N GLY A 512 21.67 20.82 2.18
CA GLY A 512 22.00 21.12 0.80
C GLY A 512 22.46 19.87 0.03
N ILE A 513 23.35 19.08 0.64
CA ILE A 513 23.80 17.79 0.07
C ILE A 513 22.62 16.81 -0.02
N ALA A 514 21.84 16.66 1.05
CA ALA A 514 20.68 15.77 1.05
C ALA A 514 19.68 16.12 -0.08
N ASN A 515 19.42 17.40 -0.30
CA ASN A 515 18.47 17.91 -1.31
C ASN A 515 19.05 18.00 -2.73
N SER A 516 20.36 17.82 -2.93
CA SER A 516 21.05 18.03 -4.21
C SER A 516 20.65 17.05 -5.32
N THR A 517 20.17 15.86 -4.96
CA THR A 517 19.70 14.88 -5.94
C THR A 517 18.32 15.25 -6.50
N ARG A 518 18.04 14.75 -7.71
CA ARG A 518 16.74 14.90 -8.37
C ARG A 518 15.63 14.02 -7.75
N TYR A 519 16.03 13.00 -6.99
CA TYR A 519 15.12 12.10 -6.25
C TYR A 519 14.73 12.69 -4.90
N ALA A 520 13.62 12.23 -4.34
CA ALA A 520 13.08 12.69 -3.05
C ALA A 520 11.99 11.72 -2.53
N LEU A 521 12.33 10.44 -2.38
CA LEU A 521 11.42 9.42 -1.86
C LEU A 521 11.39 9.47 -0.32
N GLY A 522 12.42 8.90 0.30
CA GLY A 522 12.63 8.92 1.74
C GLY A 522 13.92 9.64 2.13
N SER A 523 14.12 9.76 3.44
CA SER A 523 15.30 10.34 4.04
C SER A 523 15.38 9.97 5.52
N SER A 524 16.55 10.17 6.11
CA SER A 524 16.78 9.93 7.54
C SER A 524 17.72 10.98 8.14
N VAL A 525 17.56 11.27 9.44
CA VAL A 525 18.49 12.10 10.22
C VAL A 525 18.81 11.43 11.55
N PHE A 526 20.09 11.39 11.92
CA PHE A 526 20.60 10.75 13.13
C PHE A 526 21.36 11.76 13.98
N SER A 527 20.90 11.95 15.23
CA SER A 527 21.50 12.86 16.21
C SER A 527 20.90 12.59 17.60
N ALA A 528 21.67 12.86 18.65
CA ALA A 528 21.17 12.89 20.02
C ALA A 528 20.38 14.19 20.31
N THR A 529 20.58 15.23 19.49
CA THR A 529 19.96 16.55 19.66
C THR A 529 18.67 16.68 18.86
N ARG A 530 17.51 16.56 19.53
CA ARG A 530 16.19 16.65 18.91
C ARG A 530 15.97 17.93 18.08
N ALA A 531 16.41 19.08 18.59
CA ALA A 531 16.23 20.35 17.89
C ALA A 531 16.92 20.37 16.51
N HIS A 532 18.07 19.71 16.38
CA HIS A 532 18.75 19.58 15.09
C HIS A 532 18.01 18.63 14.15
N CYS A 533 17.51 17.49 14.66
CA CYS A 533 16.67 16.60 13.87
C CYS A 533 15.43 17.30 13.34
N ASP A 534 14.71 18.03 14.19
CA ASP A 534 13.50 18.77 13.81
C ASP A 534 13.83 19.89 12.79
N TYR A 535 14.95 20.60 12.99
CA TYR A 535 15.44 21.63 12.06
C TYR A 535 15.69 21.06 10.65
N ILE A 536 16.38 19.91 10.58
CA ILE A 536 16.71 19.20 9.34
C ILE A 536 15.46 18.61 8.70
N ALA A 537 14.62 17.91 9.48
CA ALA A 537 13.43 17.26 8.96
C ALA A 537 12.45 18.25 8.32
N ALA A 538 12.36 19.48 8.84
CA ALA A 538 11.55 20.54 8.25
C ALA A 538 12.10 21.09 6.92
N ARG A 539 13.36 20.82 6.57
CA ARG A 539 14.06 21.41 5.42
C ARG A 539 14.48 20.38 4.36
N ILE A 540 14.49 19.09 4.68
CA ILE A 540 14.68 18.05 3.66
C ILE A 540 13.45 18.01 2.75
N HIS A 541 13.68 18.05 1.44
CA HIS A 541 12.66 17.85 0.43
C HIS A 541 12.56 16.36 0.13
N ALA A 542 11.71 15.64 0.88
CA ALA A 542 11.42 14.23 0.68
C ALA A 542 9.94 13.93 0.94
N GLY A 543 9.44 12.83 0.37
CA GLY A 543 8.10 12.35 0.70
C GLY A 543 7.99 11.83 2.12
N MET A 544 9.09 11.28 2.66
CA MET A 544 9.17 10.71 4.01
C MET A 544 10.50 11.07 4.69
N VAL A 545 10.45 11.35 5.98
CA VAL A 545 11.62 11.64 6.81
C VAL A 545 11.54 10.79 8.08
N ASN A 546 12.60 10.04 8.37
CA ASN A 546 12.74 9.28 9.61
C ASN A 546 13.78 9.96 10.52
N ILE A 547 13.50 10.05 11.82
CA ILE A 547 14.44 10.58 12.81
C ILE A 547 14.95 9.40 13.64
N ASN A 548 16.27 9.23 13.69
CA ASN A 548 16.95 8.14 14.38
C ASN A 548 16.47 6.73 13.93
N ASP A 549 16.07 6.61 12.67
CA ASP A 549 15.61 5.36 12.06
C ASP A 549 15.68 5.45 10.53
N PHE A 550 15.39 4.36 9.81
CA PHE A 550 15.22 4.34 8.36
C PHE A 550 14.01 3.50 7.94
N GLY A 551 13.27 3.94 6.93
CA GLY A 551 12.22 3.17 6.26
C GLY A 551 11.01 2.75 7.11
N VAL A 552 11.02 2.95 8.43
CA VAL A 552 9.93 2.55 9.35
C VAL A 552 8.62 3.28 9.10
N SER A 553 8.66 4.45 8.44
CA SER A 553 7.46 5.12 7.93
C SER A 553 6.58 4.20 7.09
N TYR A 554 7.16 3.24 6.37
CA TYR A 554 6.38 2.28 5.59
C TYR A 554 5.76 1.16 6.42
N LEU A 555 6.37 0.78 7.54
CA LEU A 555 5.76 -0.19 8.44
C LEU A 555 4.48 0.37 9.09
N ASN A 556 4.39 1.69 9.26
CA ASN A 556 3.17 2.35 9.69
C ASN A 556 2.25 2.68 8.50
N GLN A 557 1.34 1.76 8.18
CA GLN A 557 0.43 1.90 7.03
C GLN A 557 -0.68 2.94 7.21
N GLY A 558 -0.68 3.66 8.34
CA GLY A 558 -1.49 4.87 8.51
C GLY A 558 -0.82 6.15 8.00
N LEU A 559 0.48 6.11 7.69
CA LEU A 559 1.19 7.23 7.08
C LEU A 559 1.13 7.15 5.55
N PRO A 560 1.18 8.29 4.84
CA PRO A 560 1.30 8.31 3.40
C PRO A 560 2.67 7.77 2.98
N PHE A 561 2.70 6.98 1.91
CA PHE A 561 3.94 6.50 1.29
C PHE A 561 4.00 6.92 -0.18
N GLY A 562 5.13 7.48 -0.59
CA GLY A 562 5.40 7.99 -1.93
C GLY A 562 6.29 9.24 -1.90
N GLY A 563 6.98 9.51 -3.01
CA GLY A 563 7.99 10.56 -3.10
C GLY A 563 7.49 11.91 -3.63
N VAL A 564 8.45 12.80 -3.87
CA VAL A 564 8.29 14.04 -4.64
C VAL A 564 9.43 14.17 -5.67
N LYS A 565 9.48 15.26 -6.44
CA LYS A 565 10.46 15.47 -7.53
C LYS A 565 10.43 14.30 -8.54
N LYS A 566 11.59 13.67 -8.83
CA LYS A 566 11.69 12.53 -9.75
C LYS A 566 11.39 11.18 -9.09
N SER A 567 11.09 11.15 -7.79
CA SER A 567 10.56 9.96 -7.11
C SER A 567 9.03 9.80 -7.27
N GLY A 568 8.43 10.61 -8.15
CA GLY A 568 7.03 10.49 -8.53
C GLY A 568 6.09 11.43 -7.75
N TYR A 569 4.81 11.08 -7.75
CA TYR A 569 3.72 11.86 -7.16
C TYR A 569 2.51 10.96 -6.82
N GLY A 570 1.62 11.47 -5.97
CA GLY A 570 0.56 10.67 -5.37
C GLY A 570 1.06 9.85 -4.18
N ARG A 571 0.15 9.15 -3.49
CA ARG A 571 0.46 8.31 -2.32
C ARG A 571 -0.36 7.03 -2.42
N PHE A 572 0.20 5.88 -2.03
CA PHE A 572 -0.49 4.58 -2.14
C PHE A 572 -0.68 3.83 -0.80
N ALA A 573 -0.20 4.41 0.30
CA ALA A 573 -0.48 3.97 1.67
C ALA A 573 -1.26 5.06 2.45
N GLY A 574 -1.69 4.74 3.67
CA GLY A 574 -2.47 5.65 4.50
C GLY A 574 -3.88 5.92 3.97
N PRO A 575 -4.61 6.85 4.60
CA PRO A 575 -5.88 7.34 4.09
C PRO A 575 -5.78 7.87 2.65
N GLU A 576 -4.67 8.52 2.31
CA GLU A 576 -4.41 9.12 1.01
C GLU A 576 -4.43 8.08 -0.11
N GLY A 577 -3.75 6.94 0.10
CA GLY A 577 -3.73 5.86 -0.88
C GLY A 577 -5.08 5.16 -1.06
N LEU A 578 -5.88 5.07 0.01
CA LEU A 578 -7.21 4.48 -0.09
C LEU A 578 -8.19 5.43 -0.80
N LEU A 579 -8.15 6.72 -0.47
CA LEU A 579 -8.95 7.77 -1.09
C LEU A 579 -8.58 7.99 -2.56
N GLY A 580 -7.30 7.89 -2.90
CA GLY A 580 -6.78 7.98 -4.27
C GLY A 580 -7.35 6.92 -5.22
N LEU A 581 -7.95 5.86 -4.69
CA LEU A 581 -8.64 4.82 -5.45
C LEU A 581 -10.18 5.00 -5.45
N THR A 582 -10.66 6.20 -5.13
CA THR A 582 -12.08 6.56 -5.14
C THR A 582 -12.35 7.86 -5.88
N GLN A 583 -13.55 8.00 -6.42
CA GLN A 583 -14.05 9.26 -6.96
C GLN A 583 -14.81 10.01 -5.86
N PRO A 584 -14.31 11.17 -5.37
CA PRO A 584 -15.06 12.01 -4.45
C PRO A 584 -16.25 12.64 -5.19
N LYS A 585 -17.46 12.40 -4.69
CA LYS A 585 -18.71 12.95 -5.21
C LYS A 585 -19.36 13.88 -4.19
N ALA A 586 -19.53 15.14 -4.58
CA ALA A 586 -20.31 16.10 -3.81
C ALA A 586 -21.82 15.83 -4.00
N VAL A 587 -22.54 15.68 -2.90
CA VAL A 587 -23.99 15.53 -2.89
C VAL A 587 -24.59 16.62 -2.02
N THR A 588 -25.45 17.44 -2.60
CA THR A 588 -26.22 18.45 -1.88
C THR A 588 -27.69 18.07 -1.91
N ARG A 589 -28.35 18.13 -0.76
CA ARG A 589 -29.78 17.85 -0.64
C ARG A 589 -30.44 18.82 0.32
N ASP A 590 -31.73 19.04 0.13
CA ASP A 590 -32.53 19.79 1.08
C ASP A 590 -32.56 19.08 2.44
N ARG A 591 -32.30 19.85 3.50
CA ARG A 591 -32.34 19.34 4.86
C ARG A 591 -33.74 18.89 5.24
N LEU A 592 -34.75 19.62 4.79
CA LEU A 592 -36.17 19.31 4.97
C LEU A 592 -36.80 18.88 3.64
N PHE A 593 -36.30 17.78 3.07
CA PHE A 593 -36.54 17.32 1.69
C PHE A 593 -38.02 17.31 1.24
N SER A 594 -38.95 16.94 2.12
CA SER A 594 -40.39 16.88 1.81
C SER A 594 -41.15 18.17 2.14
N LEU A 595 -40.61 19.04 2.99
CA LEU A 595 -41.31 20.21 3.54
C LEU A 595 -40.88 21.53 2.88
N LEU A 596 -39.61 21.63 2.49
CA LEU A 596 -39.04 22.83 1.88
C LEU A 596 -38.34 22.45 0.58
N LYS A 597 -38.89 22.94 -0.53
CA LYS A 597 -38.26 22.89 -1.85
C LYS A 597 -37.62 24.23 -2.12
N THR A 598 -36.31 24.26 -2.32
CA THR A 598 -35.64 25.52 -2.69
C THR A 598 -35.74 25.75 -4.18
N GLY A 599 -36.37 26.86 -4.58
CA GLY A 599 -36.41 27.34 -5.96
C GLY A 599 -35.53 28.56 -6.17
N ILE A 600 -35.37 28.97 -7.42
CA ILE A 600 -34.78 30.27 -7.76
C ILE A 600 -35.79 31.36 -7.37
N PRO A 601 -35.37 32.39 -6.61
CA PRO A 601 -36.26 33.52 -6.29
C PRO A 601 -36.79 34.20 -7.55
N PRO A 602 -38.06 34.66 -7.60
CA PRO A 602 -38.64 35.28 -8.80
C PRO A 602 -37.81 36.41 -9.44
N PRO A 603 -37.14 37.31 -8.68
CA PRO A 603 -36.28 38.33 -9.28
C PRO A 603 -35.08 37.77 -10.04
N LEU A 604 -34.65 36.54 -9.75
CA LEU A 604 -33.51 35.87 -10.37
C LEU A 604 -33.93 34.81 -11.40
N ASP A 605 -35.24 34.59 -11.57
CA ASP A 605 -35.74 33.56 -12.47
C ASP A 605 -35.50 33.91 -13.93
N TYR A 606 -35.28 32.88 -14.76
CA TYR A 606 -35.04 33.07 -16.19
C TYR A 606 -36.34 32.85 -17.00
N PRO A 607 -36.61 33.71 -18.00
CA PRO A 607 -35.84 34.89 -18.39
C PRO A 607 -35.97 36.03 -17.37
N MET A 608 -34.86 36.72 -17.09
CA MET A 608 -34.83 37.81 -16.11
C MET A 608 -35.69 38.98 -16.58
N GLN A 609 -36.80 39.22 -15.89
CA GLN A 609 -37.76 40.26 -16.25
C GLN A 609 -37.24 41.68 -15.97
N LYS A 610 -36.42 41.86 -14.92
CA LYS A 610 -35.91 43.17 -14.46
C LYS A 610 -34.44 43.07 -14.03
N PRO A 611 -33.47 43.04 -14.97
CA PRO A 611 -32.05 42.79 -14.65
C PRO A 611 -31.45 43.72 -13.58
N ALA A 612 -31.85 45.00 -13.55
CA ALA A 612 -31.39 45.94 -12.52
C ALA A 612 -31.85 45.54 -11.10
N ARG A 613 -33.09 45.05 -10.95
CA ARG A 613 -33.60 44.52 -9.67
C ARG A 613 -32.96 43.19 -9.33
N SER A 614 -32.78 42.32 -10.31
CA SER A 614 -32.05 41.05 -10.14
C SER A 614 -30.65 41.30 -9.58
N TRP A 615 -29.93 42.29 -10.13
CA TRP A 615 -28.62 42.71 -9.65
C TRP A 615 -28.67 43.29 -8.23
N GLY A 616 -29.65 44.15 -7.94
CA GLY A 616 -29.89 44.67 -6.59
C GLY A 616 -30.13 43.56 -5.56
N PHE A 617 -30.95 42.56 -5.92
CA PHE A 617 -31.20 41.39 -5.09
C PHE A 617 -29.93 40.58 -4.83
N VAL A 618 -29.09 40.32 -5.84
CA VAL A 618 -27.82 39.60 -5.66
C VAL A 618 -26.87 40.39 -4.75
N ASN A 619 -26.70 41.70 -4.96
CA ASN A 619 -25.85 42.52 -4.10
C ASN A 619 -26.31 42.51 -2.64
N ALA A 620 -27.62 42.60 -2.43
CA ALA A 620 -28.22 42.50 -1.11
C ALA A 620 -28.00 41.10 -0.49
N LEU A 621 -28.10 40.03 -1.29
CA LEU A 621 -27.81 38.66 -0.83
C LEU A 621 -26.34 38.49 -0.40
N VAL A 622 -25.41 39.05 -1.18
CA VAL A 622 -23.98 39.08 -0.85
C VAL A 622 -23.74 39.87 0.44
N GLY A 623 -24.35 41.04 0.57
CA GLY A 623 -24.27 41.86 1.79
C GLY A 623 -24.80 41.12 3.01
N PHE A 624 -25.93 40.43 2.90
CA PHE A 624 -26.51 39.65 3.99
C PHE A 624 -25.56 38.52 4.45
N ALA A 625 -24.99 37.78 3.50
CA ALA A 625 -24.14 36.63 3.80
C ALA A 625 -22.75 37.01 4.30
N TYR A 626 -22.14 38.05 3.72
CA TYR A 626 -20.70 38.30 3.82
C TYR A 626 -20.31 39.68 4.34
N ALA A 627 -21.25 40.61 4.58
CA ALA A 627 -20.87 41.90 5.14
C ALA A 627 -20.19 41.73 6.52
N PRO A 628 -19.13 42.52 6.80
CA PRO A 628 -18.30 42.31 7.99
C PRO A 628 -18.98 42.78 9.29
N SER A 629 -20.00 43.63 9.20
CA SER A 629 -20.68 44.21 10.36
C SER A 629 -22.17 43.87 10.38
N ILE A 630 -22.71 43.76 11.60
CA ILE A 630 -24.15 43.52 11.82
C ILE A 630 -25.02 44.60 11.18
N PRO A 631 -24.71 45.92 11.29
CA PRO A 631 -25.49 46.96 10.63
C PRO A 631 -25.51 46.82 9.10
N ALA A 632 -24.39 46.44 8.49
CA ALA A 632 -24.32 46.22 7.05
C ALA A 632 -25.14 45.01 6.60
N ARG A 633 -25.13 43.91 7.38
CA ARG A 633 -26.00 42.75 7.14
C ARG A 633 -27.47 43.11 7.29
N ALA A 634 -27.83 43.91 8.31
CA ALA A 634 -29.20 44.37 8.53
C ALA A 634 -29.71 45.24 7.37
N LYS A 635 -28.87 46.19 6.90
CA LYS A 635 -29.17 46.96 5.69
C LYS A 635 -29.38 46.05 4.49
N ALA A 636 -28.53 45.05 4.31
CA ALA A 636 -28.63 44.13 3.19
C ALA A 636 -29.90 43.25 3.24
N ILE A 637 -30.43 42.93 4.43
CA ILE A 637 -31.74 42.28 4.57
C ILE A 637 -32.86 43.22 4.08
N LEU A 638 -32.79 44.51 4.43
CA LEU A 638 -33.75 45.50 3.94
C LEU A 638 -33.69 45.61 2.41
N ASP A 639 -32.48 45.68 1.86
CA ASP A 639 -32.27 45.73 0.42
C ASP A 639 -32.76 44.45 -0.29
N LEU A 640 -32.64 43.27 0.35
CA LEU A 640 -33.19 42.00 -0.16
C LEU A 640 -34.71 42.08 -0.28
N ILE A 641 -35.38 42.59 0.75
CA ILE A 641 -36.85 42.75 0.76
C ILE A 641 -37.26 43.72 -0.36
N LEU A 642 -36.59 44.87 -0.48
CA LEU A 642 -36.90 45.89 -1.50
C LEU A 642 -36.73 45.36 -2.93
N ASN A 643 -35.73 44.50 -3.16
CA ASN A 643 -35.46 43.91 -4.47
C ASN A 643 -36.18 42.57 -4.72
N SER A 644 -36.97 42.07 -3.75
CA SER A 644 -37.70 40.81 -3.87
C SER A 644 -39.08 40.93 -4.56
N ALA A 645 -39.57 42.15 -4.76
CA ALA A 645 -40.91 42.49 -5.27
C ALA A 645 -40.99 42.86 -6.76
#